data_AF-A0A131XCX0-F1
#
_entry.id   AF-A0A131XCX0-F1
#
_cell.length_a   1.000
_cell.length_b   1.000
_cell.length_c   1.000
_cell.angle_alpha   90.00
_cell.angle_beta   90.00
_cell.angle_gamma   90.00
#
_symmetry.space_group_name_H-M   'P 1'
#
loop_
_entity.id
_entity.type
_entity.pdbx_description
1 polymer ?
#
loop_
_entity_poly.entity_id
_entity_poly.type
_entity_poly.pdbx_seq_one_letter_code
_entity_poly.pdbx_strand_id
1 'polypeptide(L)'
;MAADVDFRTSIVHFLLDAYMARVSSKDSLQGEAVRKLFQSAVLKSIVPLKKTQLTEFVDFLRSLLLRIKASVGDGASVDVKKCLKKTKHTLEKIDSATSLDENVTTAFKVLLLYLTILTALGISDDPSSLQEVCSSARGLLSETSEAEEELKAKWVQLVVDLALSMLSMQSLHVRAIATAAFALLHGQLSDEALSLLLDVFSPKKSGYKEEEEQEDSDAAAADDDDEMDDGDAEGGEESESEESDEDSDVEGEENSDPDEELRSRLRAALGSAAADDEDSGAEEVVPTDDQMFELDGAIAEAFRGRLRPANKEKSKERTVSIHFQTRCLNLLNGYAKSGVAPLHHLVQIAATLVKASSSSALRGSHEVLNVISETLHVIGSMRKFGTILDVRSDIESLASTVMEQVNLVSHVGMKNSLSSLCTFLVRCHKKICSELALKKVDKHWYMPLYMKTLDSYLDENSHISPQLFVKLMEAYPEHCLDFIEHLVPRATDCAERNYKRLHILGLLVAALRIVQVDASSKEKLASALEALSELSIKLMTDMAEKEPKQHLLVELCDLLLLVAKQCTNIGMECPIRGNSRLEQSLTSLRNTKMSKRKPLKVKLGALLRGIHTSSVTTSAKPAKSKRKSNGLNGDATPKKHARKS
;
A
#
# COMPACT_ATOMS: atom_id res chain seq x y z
N MET A 1 -6.06 -24.61 -23.63
CA MET A 1 -4.89 -23.71 -23.66
C MET A 1 -4.09 -23.90 -24.94
N ALA A 2 -3.51 -25.06 -25.24
CA ALA A 2 -2.73 -25.26 -26.48
C ALA A 2 -3.46 -24.85 -27.77
N ALA A 3 -4.72 -25.28 -27.95
CA ALA A 3 -5.53 -24.92 -29.11
C ALA A 3 -5.79 -23.40 -29.26
N ASP A 4 -5.81 -22.66 -28.16
CA ASP A 4 -6.05 -21.21 -28.13
C ASP A 4 -4.75 -20.43 -28.45
N VAL A 5 -3.62 -20.92 -27.95
CA VAL A 5 -2.27 -20.39 -28.27
C VAL A 5 -1.93 -20.61 -29.75
N ASP A 6 -2.23 -21.79 -30.30
CA ASP A 6 -2.03 -22.12 -31.71
C ASP A 6 -2.92 -21.28 -32.64
N PHE A 7 -4.18 -21.07 -32.24
CA PHE A 7 -5.11 -20.22 -32.97
C PHE A 7 -4.66 -18.75 -32.97
N ARG A 8 -4.30 -18.21 -31.81
CA ARG A 8 -3.72 -16.86 -31.71
C ARG A 8 -2.47 -16.73 -32.57
N THR A 9 -1.56 -17.70 -32.51
CA THR A 9 -0.33 -17.68 -33.31
C THR A 9 -0.66 -17.61 -34.79
N SER A 10 -1.63 -18.42 -35.25
CA SER A 10 -2.09 -18.43 -36.64
C SER A 10 -2.69 -17.09 -37.09
N ILE A 11 -3.50 -16.45 -36.23
CA ILE A 11 -4.07 -15.13 -36.51
C ILE A 11 -2.97 -14.07 -36.64
N VAL A 12 -2.04 -14.01 -35.69
CA VAL A 12 -0.99 -12.98 -35.72
C VAL A 12 -0.06 -13.18 -36.91
N HIS A 13 0.22 -14.44 -37.25
CA HIS A 13 0.96 -14.79 -38.46
C HIS A 13 0.24 -14.31 -39.74
N PHE A 14 -1.08 -14.48 -39.81
CA PHE A 14 -1.88 -13.97 -40.92
C PHE A 14 -1.85 -12.44 -41.00
N LEU A 15 -2.01 -11.74 -39.86
CA LEU A 15 -1.92 -10.27 -39.80
C LEU A 15 -0.55 -9.76 -40.27
N LEU A 16 0.52 -10.47 -39.89
CA LEU A 16 1.88 -10.17 -40.29
C LEU A 16 2.09 -10.32 -41.81
N ASP A 17 1.62 -11.44 -42.38
CA ASP A 17 1.73 -11.66 -43.82
C ASP A 17 0.93 -10.61 -44.61
N ALA A 18 -0.27 -10.26 -44.13
CA ALA A 18 -1.10 -9.21 -44.71
C ALA A 18 -0.40 -7.84 -44.66
N TYR A 19 0.24 -7.51 -43.53
CA TYR A 19 1.05 -6.30 -43.38
C TYR A 19 2.20 -6.28 -44.40
N MET A 20 3.01 -7.33 -44.46
CA MET A 20 4.19 -7.40 -45.32
C MET A 20 3.85 -7.35 -46.82
N ALA A 21 2.75 -7.98 -47.23
CA ALA A 21 2.23 -7.89 -48.59
C ALA A 21 1.86 -6.45 -48.99
N ARG A 22 1.33 -5.66 -48.04
CA ARG A 22 0.93 -4.26 -48.29
C ARG A 22 2.08 -3.28 -48.24
N VAL A 23 3.10 -3.50 -47.40
CA VAL A 23 4.32 -2.66 -47.36
C VAL A 23 5.08 -2.71 -48.69
N SER A 24 5.00 -3.83 -49.41
CA SER A 24 5.64 -4.00 -50.72
C SER A 24 4.92 -3.27 -51.87
N SER A 25 3.68 -2.80 -51.65
CA SER A 25 2.87 -2.08 -52.64
C SER A 25 3.03 -0.58 -52.45
N LYS A 26 3.68 0.10 -53.41
CA LYS A 26 3.98 1.55 -53.34
C LYS A 26 2.74 2.45 -53.14
N ASP A 27 2.90 3.39 -52.21
CA ASP A 27 2.40 4.77 -52.12
C ASP A 27 0.94 5.09 -52.47
N SER A 28 0.09 5.10 -51.43
CA SER A 28 -1.05 6.00 -51.29
C SER A 28 -1.24 6.35 -49.80
N LEU A 29 -1.82 7.53 -49.49
CA LEU A 29 -2.15 7.94 -48.10
C LEU A 29 -3.04 6.91 -47.38
N GLN A 30 -3.91 6.20 -48.12
CA GLN A 30 -4.69 5.09 -47.59
C GLN A 30 -3.80 3.89 -47.18
N GLY A 31 -2.71 3.63 -47.91
CA GLY A 31 -1.75 2.58 -47.58
C GLY A 31 -1.00 2.82 -46.27
N GLU A 32 -0.77 4.08 -45.88
CA GLU A 32 -0.15 4.40 -44.58
C GLU A 32 -1.10 4.19 -43.41
N ALA A 33 -2.35 4.67 -43.50
CA ALA A 33 -3.36 4.43 -42.46
C ALA A 33 -3.61 2.93 -42.23
N VAL A 34 -3.70 2.17 -43.31
CA VAL A 34 -3.85 0.71 -43.25
C VAL A 34 -2.62 0.04 -42.62
N ARG A 35 -1.39 0.49 -42.96
CA ARG A 35 -0.15 0.00 -42.32
C ARG A 35 -0.17 0.23 -40.81
N LYS A 36 -0.56 1.42 -40.35
CA LYS A 36 -0.68 1.74 -38.91
C LYS A 36 -1.74 0.88 -38.21
N LEU A 37 -2.84 0.57 -38.88
CA LEU A 37 -3.89 -0.29 -38.32
C LEU A 37 -3.39 -1.73 -38.12
N PHE A 38 -2.66 -2.30 -39.08
CA PHE A 38 -2.03 -3.61 -38.92
C PHE A 38 -0.92 -3.59 -37.86
N GLN A 39 -0.08 -2.56 -37.82
CA GLN A 39 0.94 -2.37 -36.79
C GLN A 39 0.30 -2.36 -35.38
N SER A 40 -0.79 -1.62 -35.20
CA SER A 40 -1.55 -1.56 -33.95
C SER A 40 -2.16 -2.93 -33.60
N ALA A 41 -2.80 -3.61 -34.56
CA ALA A 41 -3.37 -4.94 -34.33
C ALA A 41 -2.31 -5.97 -33.94
N VAL A 42 -1.14 -5.94 -34.58
CA VAL A 42 0.00 -6.80 -34.24
C VAL A 42 0.53 -6.45 -32.85
N LEU A 43 0.72 -5.17 -32.52
CA LEU A 43 1.17 -4.73 -31.19
C LEU A 43 0.21 -5.19 -30.09
N LYS A 44 -1.11 -5.02 -30.27
CA LYS A 44 -2.15 -5.50 -29.37
C LYS A 44 -2.09 -7.03 -29.18
N SER A 45 -1.67 -7.74 -30.22
CA SER A 45 -1.61 -9.20 -30.24
C SER A 45 -0.28 -9.79 -29.79
N ILE A 46 0.74 -9.00 -29.41
CA ILE A 46 2.06 -9.50 -28.95
C ILE A 46 2.25 -9.15 -27.45
N VAL A 47 1.36 -9.66 -26.60
CA VAL A 47 1.48 -9.58 -25.13
C VAL A 47 1.28 -10.96 -24.49
N PRO A 48 2.03 -11.33 -23.44
CA PRO A 48 1.80 -12.60 -22.75
C PRO A 48 0.38 -12.64 -22.16
N LEU A 49 -0.33 -13.76 -22.36
CA LEU A 49 -1.63 -13.94 -21.69
C LEU A 49 -1.39 -14.18 -20.20
N LYS A 50 -2.34 -13.78 -19.35
CA LYS A 50 -2.24 -13.92 -17.87
C LYS A 50 -1.84 -15.33 -17.39
N LYS A 51 -2.10 -16.38 -18.17
CA LYS A 51 -1.83 -17.80 -17.83
C LYS A 51 -0.70 -18.43 -18.65
N THR A 52 -0.12 -17.73 -19.62
CA THR A 52 0.93 -18.29 -20.51
C THR A 52 2.29 -18.18 -19.83
N GLN A 53 3.09 -19.24 -19.89
CA GLN A 53 4.46 -19.17 -19.41
C GLN A 53 5.30 -18.27 -20.32
N LEU A 54 6.19 -17.46 -19.76
CA LEU A 54 7.03 -16.57 -20.56
C LEU A 54 7.95 -17.32 -21.53
N THR A 55 8.27 -18.58 -21.25
CA THR A 55 8.98 -19.49 -22.16
C THR A 55 8.17 -19.81 -23.42
N GLU A 56 6.89 -20.17 -23.29
CA GLU A 56 5.98 -20.35 -24.43
C GLU A 56 5.81 -19.04 -25.23
N PHE A 57 5.79 -17.90 -24.53
CA PHE A 57 5.74 -16.60 -25.18
C PHE A 57 7.01 -16.29 -25.99
N VAL A 58 8.19 -16.70 -25.52
CA VAL A 58 9.45 -16.62 -26.29
C VAL A 58 9.35 -17.43 -27.57
N ASP A 59 8.80 -18.65 -27.53
CA ASP A 59 8.63 -19.49 -28.73
C ASP A 59 7.68 -18.84 -29.74
N PHE A 60 6.57 -18.26 -29.26
CA PHE A 60 5.67 -17.47 -30.08
C PHE A 60 6.39 -16.29 -30.74
N LEU A 61 7.16 -15.48 -29.99
CA LEU A 61 7.94 -14.36 -30.53
C LEU A 61 8.99 -14.83 -31.55
N ARG A 62 9.66 -15.95 -31.28
CA ARG A 62 10.65 -16.55 -32.20
C ARG A 62 10.00 -16.97 -33.51
N SER A 63 8.79 -17.54 -33.46
CA SER A 63 8.02 -17.90 -34.66
C SER A 63 7.68 -16.69 -35.53
N LEU A 64 7.29 -15.57 -34.90
CA LEU A 64 6.99 -14.31 -35.58
C LEU A 64 8.24 -13.73 -36.24
N LEU A 65 9.36 -13.69 -35.51
CA LEU A 65 10.62 -13.17 -36.05
C LEU A 65 11.10 -13.97 -37.26
N LEU A 66 10.96 -15.30 -37.25
CA LEU A 66 11.27 -16.16 -38.40
C LEU A 66 10.41 -15.81 -39.61
N ARG A 67 9.11 -15.57 -39.40
CA ARG A 67 8.17 -15.18 -40.47
C ARG A 67 8.43 -13.79 -41.03
N ILE A 68 8.80 -12.82 -40.17
CA ILE A 68 9.30 -11.51 -40.60
C ILE A 68 10.54 -11.68 -41.47
N LYS A 69 11.52 -12.45 -41.02
CA LYS A 69 12.76 -12.67 -41.77
C LYS A 69 12.52 -13.32 -43.14
N ALA A 70 11.57 -14.24 -43.24
CA ALA A 70 11.20 -14.88 -44.50
C ALA A 70 10.52 -13.91 -45.49
N SER A 71 9.71 -12.98 -44.99
CA SER A 71 8.95 -12.02 -45.81
C SER A 71 9.72 -10.75 -46.16
N VAL A 72 10.71 -10.35 -45.35
CA VAL A 72 11.53 -9.13 -45.50
C VAL A 72 12.33 -9.10 -46.81
N GLY A 73 12.60 -10.25 -47.45
CA GLY A 73 13.15 -10.34 -48.81
C GLY A 73 14.38 -9.45 -49.08
N ASP A 74 14.61 -9.09 -50.35
CA ASP A 74 15.71 -8.17 -50.73
C ASP A 74 15.34 -6.68 -50.64
N GLY A 75 14.06 -6.35 -50.52
CA GLY A 75 13.53 -4.98 -50.55
C GLY A 75 13.51 -4.21 -49.21
N ALA A 76 13.81 -4.86 -48.08
CA ALA A 76 13.84 -4.18 -46.79
C ALA A 76 15.07 -3.28 -46.59
N SER A 77 14.92 -2.24 -45.75
CA SER A 77 16.02 -1.36 -45.36
C SER A 77 17.22 -2.15 -44.82
N VAL A 78 18.42 -1.69 -45.18
CA VAL A 78 19.70 -2.25 -44.72
C VAL A 78 19.74 -2.32 -43.18
N ASP A 79 19.12 -1.35 -42.51
CA ASP A 79 19.09 -1.27 -41.05
C ASP A 79 18.25 -2.38 -40.42
N VAL A 80 17.10 -2.72 -41.00
CA VAL A 80 16.25 -3.84 -40.55
C VAL A 80 16.97 -5.17 -40.74
N LYS A 81 17.63 -5.37 -41.89
CA LYS A 81 18.44 -6.60 -42.14
C LYS A 81 19.60 -6.71 -41.14
N LYS A 82 20.26 -5.60 -40.82
CA LYS A 82 21.36 -5.55 -39.83
C LYS A 82 20.87 -5.84 -38.41
N CYS A 83 19.72 -5.27 -38.03
CA CYS A 83 19.03 -5.50 -36.78
C CYS A 83 18.72 -6.99 -36.58
N LEU A 84 18.00 -7.62 -37.54
CA LEU A 84 17.64 -9.04 -37.48
C LEU A 84 18.86 -9.97 -37.37
N LYS A 85 19.97 -9.64 -38.05
CA LYS A 85 21.23 -10.40 -37.96
C LYS A 85 21.86 -10.27 -36.57
N LYS A 86 21.92 -9.07 -36.00
CA LYS A 86 22.45 -8.82 -34.65
C LYS A 86 21.62 -9.57 -33.60
N THR A 87 20.30 -9.45 -33.64
CA THR A 87 19.38 -10.16 -32.74
C THR A 87 19.59 -11.66 -32.79
N LYS A 88 19.67 -12.23 -34.01
CA LYS A 88 19.92 -13.66 -34.19
C LYS A 88 21.23 -14.09 -33.53
N HIS A 89 22.32 -13.37 -33.77
CA HIS A 89 23.64 -13.68 -33.21
C HIS A 89 23.63 -13.63 -31.67
N THR A 90 23.00 -12.61 -31.09
CA THR A 90 22.84 -12.50 -29.63
C THR A 90 22.02 -13.65 -29.07
N LEU A 91 20.92 -14.03 -29.74
CA LEU A 91 20.05 -15.13 -29.32
C LEU A 91 20.77 -16.48 -29.35
N GLU A 92 21.56 -16.75 -30.39
CA GLU A 92 22.37 -17.97 -30.49
C GLU A 92 23.40 -18.05 -29.34
N LYS A 93 24.02 -16.92 -28.98
CA LYS A 93 24.93 -16.87 -27.82
C LYS A 93 24.21 -17.13 -26.50
N ILE A 94 23.05 -16.51 -26.28
CA ILE A 94 22.23 -16.75 -25.08
C ILE A 94 21.82 -18.23 -25.01
N ASP A 95 21.37 -18.83 -26.12
CA ASP A 95 20.97 -20.23 -26.18
C ASP A 95 22.15 -21.19 -25.89
N SER A 96 23.36 -20.81 -26.28
CA SER A 96 24.57 -21.62 -26.04
C SER A 96 25.15 -21.49 -24.62
N ALA A 97 24.75 -20.47 -23.87
CA ALA A 97 25.27 -20.20 -22.54
C ALA A 97 24.59 -21.09 -21.49
N THR A 98 25.27 -22.16 -21.06
CA THR A 98 24.75 -23.11 -20.06
C THR A 98 24.83 -22.64 -18.61
N SER A 99 25.54 -21.54 -18.33
CA SER A 99 25.77 -21.03 -16.97
C SER A 99 24.76 -19.97 -16.51
N LEU A 100 23.87 -19.51 -17.39
CA LEU A 100 22.92 -18.45 -17.07
C LEU A 100 21.67 -18.99 -16.38
N ASP A 101 21.15 -18.20 -15.44
CA ASP A 101 19.85 -18.46 -14.83
C ASP A 101 18.73 -18.46 -15.90
N GLU A 102 17.77 -19.38 -15.76
CA GLU A 102 16.69 -19.56 -16.73
C GLU A 102 15.77 -18.34 -16.81
N ASN A 103 15.51 -17.67 -15.69
CA ASN A 103 14.68 -16.47 -15.66
C ASN A 103 15.40 -15.31 -16.35
N VAL A 104 16.70 -15.15 -16.09
CA VAL A 104 17.53 -14.15 -16.78
C VAL A 104 17.52 -14.40 -18.28
N THR A 105 17.78 -15.64 -18.69
CA THR A 105 17.77 -16.06 -20.09
C THR A 105 16.44 -15.75 -20.76
N THR A 106 15.33 -16.08 -20.10
CA THR A 106 13.97 -15.85 -20.61
C THR A 106 13.66 -14.36 -20.72
N ALA A 107 14.02 -13.55 -19.71
CA ALA A 107 13.81 -12.10 -19.73
C ALA A 107 14.52 -11.44 -20.92
N PHE A 108 15.80 -11.77 -21.12
CA PHE A 108 16.57 -11.25 -22.26
C PHE A 108 15.98 -11.68 -23.60
N LYS A 109 15.55 -12.94 -23.74
CA LYS A 109 14.90 -13.43 -24.96
C LYS A 109 13.61 -12.66 -25.26
N VAL A 110 12.75 -12.46 -24.26
CA VAL A 110 11.50 -11.71 -24.41
C VAL A 110 11.79 -10.28 -24.86
N LEU A 111 12.66 -9.54 -24.15
CA LEU A 111 12.99 -8.15 -24.46
C LEU A 111 13.61 -8.02 -25.86
N LEU A 112 14.60 -8.86 -26.16
CA LEU A 112 15.33 -8.83 -27.42
C LEU A 112 14.41 -9.13 -28.62
N LEU A 113 13.62 -10.20 -28.54
CA LEU A 113 12.71 -10.59 -29.62
C LEU A 113 11.61 -9.53 -29.81
N TYR A 114 10.99 -9.08 -28.71
CA TYR A 114 9.90 -8.12 -28.75
C TYR A 114 10.34 -6.80 -29.38
N LEU A 115 11.41 -6.17 -28.88
CA LEU A 115 11.91 -4.91 -29.42
C LEU A 115 12.37 -5.06 -30.87
N THR A 116 12.98 -6.19 -31.24
CA THR A 116 13.36 -6.45 -32.64
C THR A 116 12.14 -6.49 -33.56
N ILE A 117 11.04 -7.11 -33.13
CA ILE A 117 9.79 -7.15 -33.89
C ILE A 117 9.24 -5.72 -34.05
N LEU A 118 9.23 -4.92 -32.98
CA LEU A 118 8.75 -3.53 -33.06
C LEU A 118 9.57 -2.70 -34.05
N THR A 119 10.90 -2.79 -34.01
CA THR A 119 11.77 -2.08 -34.95
C THR A 119 11.62 -2.61 -36.38
N ALA A 120 11.54 -3.93 -36.57
CA ALA A 120 11.44 -4.54 -37.90
C ALA A 120 10.11 -4.21 -38.60
N LEU A 121 9.04 -4.02 -37.83
CA LEU A 121 7.73 -3.62 -38.32
C LEU A 121 7.54 -2.10 -38.37
N GLY A 122 8.55 -1.29 -38.03
CA GLY A 122 8.43 0.17 -37.96
C GLY A 122 7.33 0.63 -37.00
N ILE A 123 7.08 -0.14 -35.93
CA ILE A 123 6.21 0.23 -34.81
C ILE A 123 6.99 1.15 -33.84
N SER A 124 8.30 0.93 -33.74
CA SER A 124 9.23 1.77 -33.01
C SER A 124 10.32 2.25 -33.97
N ASP A 125 10.39 3.56 -34.16
CA ASP A 125 11.38 4.21 -35.04
C ASP A 125 12.73 4.44 -34.34
N ASP A 126 12.78 4.32 -33.01
CA ASP A 126 13.99 4.49 -32.21
C ASP A 126 14.65 3.14 -31.89
N PRO A 127 15.82 2.81 -32.49
CA PRO A 127 16.53 1.57 -32.20
C PRO A 127 17.32 1.61 -30.88
N SER A 128 17.30 2.71 -30.12
CA SER A 128 18.09 2.89 -28.88
C SER A 128 17.82 1.78 -27.86
N SER A 129 16.55 1.52 -27.54
CA SER A 129 16.14 0.49 -26.56
C SER A 129 16.59 -0.91 -26.98
N LEU A 130 16.53 -1.21 -28.28
CA LEU A 130 17.03 -2.49 -28.80
C LEU A 130 18.56 -2.59 -28.71
N GLN A 131 19.25 -1.49 -28.98
CA GLN A 131 20.69 -1.40 -28.84
C GLN A 131 21.13 -1.59 -27.39
N GLU A 132 20.39 -1.01 -26.43
CA GLU A 132 20.57 -1.16 -24.99
C GLU A 132 20.41 -2.63 -24.56
N VAL A 133 19.33 -3.32 -24.95
CA VAL A 133 19.17 -4.78 -24.69
C VAL A 133 20.34 -5.56 -25.25
N CYS A 134 20.74 -5.26 -26.50
CA CYS A 134 21.85 -5.95 -27.12
C CYS A 134 23.19 -5.69 -26.40
N SER A 135 23.43 -4.50 -25.85
CA SER A 135 24.60 -4.24 -24.99
C SER A 135 24.52 -4.97 -23.67
N SER A 136 23.36 -4.96 -23.00
CA SER A 136 23.16 -5.66 -21.73
C SER A 136 23.35 -7.16 -21.87
N ALA A 137 22.83 -7.75 -22.95
CA ALA A 137 23.02 -9.17 -23.26
C ALA A 137 24.49 -9.49 -23.55
N ARG A 138 25.23 -8.60 -24.23
CA ARG A 138 26.68 -8.77 -24.41
C ARG A 138 27.44 -8.68 -23.09
N GLY A 139 27.08 -7.75 -22.21
CA GLY A 139 27.67 -7.64 -20.88
C GLY A 139 27.44 -8.91 -20.05
N LEU A 140 26.23 -9.46 -20.08
CA LEU A 140 25.91 -10.72 -19.39
C LEU A 140 26.74 -11.91 -19.91
N LEU A 141 26.98 -11.96 -21.22
CA LEU A 141 27.64 -13.07 -21.91
C LEU A 141 29.16 -12.91 -22.05
N SER A 142 29.76 -11.86 -21.49
CA SER A 142 31.17 -11.56 -21.75
C SER A 142 32.14 -12.44 -20.95
N GLU A 143 33.20 -12.89 -21.62
CA GLU A 143 34.22 -13.79 -21.05
C GLU A 143 35.67 -13.29 -21.21
N THR A 144 35.98 -12.19 -21.95
CA THR A 144 37.38 -12.01 -22.42
C THR A 144 37.93 -10.58 -22.65
N SER A 145 37.28 -9.48 -22.26
CA SER A 145 37.85 -8.11 -22.45
C SER A 145 37.54 -7.15 -21.29
N GLU A 146 38.44 -6.20 -20.99
CA GLU A 146 38.27 -5.20 -19.89
C GLU A 146 37.01 -4.34 -20.06
N ALA A 147 36.72 -3.86 -21.28
CA ALA A 147 35.50 -3.11 -21.57
C ALA A 147 34.23 -3.98 -21.46
N GLU A 148 34.40 -5.29 -21.61
CA GLU A 148 33.35 -6.30 -21.50
C GLU A 148 33.10 -6.72 -20.04
N GLU A 149 34.11 -6.65 -19.17
CA GLU A 149 33.96 -6.85 -17.72
C GLU A 149 33.19 -5.70 -17.06
N GLU A 150 33.41 -4.45 -17.50
CA GLU A 150 32.62 -3.32 -17.01
C GLU A 150 31.13 -3.47 -17.36
N LEU A 151 30.83 -3.92 -18.59
CA LEU A 151 29.46 -4.23 -19.02
C LEU A 151 28.87 -5.41 -18.23
N LYS A 152 29.68 -6.39 -17.86
CA LYS A 152 29.28 -7.51 -17.01
C LYS A 152 28.98 -7.09 -15.57
N ALA A 153 29.66 -6.07 -15.06
CA ALA A 153 29.33 -5.50 -13.76
C ALA A 153 28.05 -4.66 -13.80
N LYS A 154 27.72 -4.08 -14.98
CA LYS A 154 26.64 -3.09 -15.13
C LYS A 154 25.37 -3.55 -15.86
N TRP A 155 25.27 -4.83 -16.24
CA TRP A 155 24.16 -5.29 -17.08
C TRP A 155 22.79 -5.13 -16.41
N VAL A 156 22.72 -5.26 -15.08
CA VAL A 156 21.46 -5.12 -14.33
C VAL A 156 20.97 -3.68 -14.39
N GLN A 157 21.86 -2.69 -14.18
CA GLN A 157 21.54 -1.27 -14.31
C GLN A 157 20.98 -0.97 -15.70
N LEU A 158 21.65 -1.44 -16.75
CA LEU A 158 21.22 -1.21 -18.13
C LEU A 158 19.83 -1.81 -18.42
N VAL A 159 19.48 -2.94 -17.81
CA VAL A 159 18.14 -3.53 -17.96
C VAL A 159 17.09 -2.76 -17.16
N VAL A 160 17.44 -2.22 -15.99
CA VAL A 160 16.54 -1.33 -15.22
C VAL A 160 16.30 -0.03 -15.97
N ASP A 161 17.34 0.61 -16.52
CA ASP A 161 17.22 1.82 -17.35
C ASP A 161 16.32 1.58 -18.57
N LEU A 162 16.50 0.45 -19.25
CA LEU A 162 15.62 0.04 -20.33
C LEU A 162 14.17 -0.15 -19.85
N ALA A 163 13.95 -0.81 -18.71
CA ALA A 163 12.61 -1.00 -18.17
C ALA A 163 11.95 0.35 -17.86
N LEU A 164 12.69 1.30 -17.27
CA LEU A 164 12.23 2.67 -17.04
C LEU A 164 11.89 3.38 -18.37
N SER A 165 12.74 3.26 -19.38
CA SER A 165 12.49 3.78 -20.73
C SER A 165 11.20 3.20 -21.32
N MET A 166 11.03 1.88 -21.29
CA MET A 166 9.80 1.20 -21.74
C MET A 166 8.56 1.59 -20.94
N LEU A 167 8.68 1.82 -19.63
CA LEU A 167 7.59 2.29 -18.77
C LEU A 167 7.17 3.74 -19.03
N SER A 168 8.09 4.57 -19.53
CA SER A 168 7.82 5.94 -19.95
C SER A 168 7.01 6.00 -21.27
N MET A 169 7.02 4.92 -22.05
CA MET A 169 6.27 4.85 -23.31
C MET A 169 4.75 4.83 -23.05
N GLN A 170 3.98 5.42 -23.96
CA GLN A 170 2.51 5.45 -23.85
C GLN A 170 1.88 4.06 -24.05
N SER A 171 2.52 3.19 -24.84
CA SER A 171 2.00 1.85 -25.19
C SER A 171 1.87 0.93 -23.97
N LEU A 172 0.63 0.57 -23.62
CA LEU A 172 0.32 -0.40 -22.56
C LEU A 172 1.02 -1.75 -22.78
N HIS A 173 1.04 -2.24 -24.03
CA HIS A 173 1.61 -3.53 -24.40
C HIS A 173 3.11 -3.57 -24.14
N VAL A 174 3.83 -2.50 -24.50
CA VAL A 174 5.27 -2.38 -24.22
C VAL A 174 5.54 -2.38 -22.72
N ARG A 175 4.73 -1.65 -21.94
CA ARG A 175 4.82 -1.63 -20.48
C ARG A 175 4.57 -3.00 -19.86
N ALA A 176 3.59 -3.76 -20.37
CA ALA A 176 3.31 -5.12 -19.90
C ALA A 176 4.50 -6.06 -20.12
N ILE A 177 5.19 -5.95 -21.26
CA ILE A 177 6.41 -6.72 -21.53
C ILE A 177 7.53 -6.33 -20.57
N ALA A 178 7.75 -5.03 -20.35
CA ALA A 178 8.76 -4.55 -19.42
C ALA A 178 8.53 -5.09 -18.00
N THR A 179 7.29 -5.01 -17.50
CA THR A 179 6.90 -5.54 -16.19
C THR A 179 7.11 -7.06 -16.10
N ALA A 180 6.69 -7.81 -17.12
CA ALA A 180 6.83 -9.27 -17.14
C ALA A 180 8.31 -9.71 -17.18
N ALA A 181 9.14 -9.03 -17.97
CA ALA A 181 10.57 -9.29 -18.02
C ALA A 181 11.29 -8.90 -16.73
N PHE A 182 10.94 -7.75 -16.13
CA PHE A 182 11.50 -7.32 -14.85
C PHE A 182 11.17 -8.29 -13.71
N ALA A 183 9.97 -8.88 -13.70
CA ALA A 183 9.56 -9.85 -12.69
C ALA A 183 10.45 -11.10 -12.64
N LEU A 184 10.99 -11.52 -13.79
CA LEU A 184 11.96 -12.62 -13.90
C LEU A 184 13.35 -12.24 -13.36
N LEU A 185 13.64 -10.95 -13.24
CA LEU A 185 14.95 -10.42 -12.86
C LEU A 185 15.03 -9.97 -11.40
N HIS A 186 13.96 -10.13 -10.61
CA HIS A 186 13.93 -9.75 -9.20
C HIS A 186 15.11 -10.32 -8.41
N GLY A 187 15.51 -11.58 -8.66
CA GLY A 187 16.62 -12.22 -7.95
C GLY A 187 18.02 -11.68 -8.29
N GLN A 188 18.15 -10.82 -9.30
CA GLN A 188 19.42 -10.27 -9.78
C GLN A 188 19.57 -8.77 -9.50
N LEU A 189 18.57 -8.14 -8.86
CA LEU A 189 18.58 -6.70 -8.64
C LEU A 189 19.70 -6.31 -7.66
N SER A 190 20.63 -5.45 -8.10
CA SER A 190 21.71 -4.90 -7.27
C SER A 190 21.29 -3.60 -6.57
N ASP A 191 22.10 -3.15 -5.60
CA ASP A 191 21.90 -1.90 -4.86
C ASP A 191 21.87 -0.67 -5.81
N GLU A 192 22.77 -0.62 -6.80
CA GLU A 192 22.84 0.46 -7.79
C GLU A 192 21.64 0.42 -8.75
N ALA A 193 21.22 -0.76 -9.18
CA ALA A 193 20.09 -0.92 -10.06
C ALA A 193 18.77 -0.54 -9.36
N LEU A 194 18.63 -0.88 -8.07
CA LEU A 194 17.52 -0.39 -7.26
C LEU A 194 17.54 1.13 -7.11
N SER A 195 18.72 1.73 -6.94
CA SER A 195 18.87 3.18 -6.80
C SER A 195 18.35 3.93 -8.03
N LEU A 196 18.62 3.43 -9.25
CA LEU A 196 18.06 4.00 -10.50
C LEU A 196 16.53 4.00 -10.52
N LEU A 197 15.90 2.94 -10.02
CA LEU A 197 14.44 2.85 -9.91
C LEU A 197 13.89 3.78 -8.83
N LEU A 198 14.63 3.99 -7.74
CA LEU A 198 14.23 4.87 -6.65
C LEU A 198 14.42 6.36 -6.97
N ASP A 199 15.37 6.71 -7.84
CA ASP A 199 15.63 8.09 -8.26
C ASP A 199 14.44 8.74 -8.97
N VAL A 200 13.51 7.94 -9.50
CA VAL A 200 12.22 8.39 -10.05
C VAL A 200 11.37 9.16 -9.01
N PHE A 201 11.53 8.86 -7.73
CA PHE A 201 10.78 9.45 -6.62
C PHE A 201 11.59 10.53 -5.87
N SER A 202 12.85 10.72 -6.23
CA SER A 202 13.64 11.83 -5.70
C SER A 202 13.12 13.14 -6.29
N PRO A 203 12.97 14.21 -5.48
CA PRO A 203 12.62 15.51 -6.02
C PRO A 203 13.73 15.92 -7.00
N LYS A 204 13.41 15.95 -8.29
CA LYS A 204 14.35 16.44 -9.30
C LYS A 204 14.62 17.88 -8.93
N LYS A 205 15.89 18.23 -8.73
CA LYS A 205 16.34 19.63 -8.73
C LYS A 205 16.17 20.17 -10.14
N SER A 206 14.94 20.34 -10.61
CA SER A 206 14.69 21.09 -11.83
C SER A 206 15.12 22.52 -11.53
N GLY A 207 16.20 22.97 -12.19
CA GLY A 207 16.73 24.32 -12.11
C GLY A 207 15.81 25.42 -12.66
N TYR A 208 14.50 25.18 -12.67
CA TYR A 208 13.52 26.23 -12.81
C TYR A 208 13.20 26.68 -11.40
N LYS A 209 13.55 27.93 -11.11
CA LYS A 209 13.11 28.64 -9.91
C LYS A 209 11.60 28.45 -9.80
N GLU A 210 11.17 27.54 -8.92
CA GLU A 210 9.89 27.64 -8.28
C GLU A 210 9.99 28.94 -7.49
N GLU A 211 9.37 29.99 -8.04
CA GLU A 211 9.08 31.18 -7.26
C GLU A 211 8.32 30.70 -6.04
N GLU A 212 8.89 31.01 -4.88
CA GLU A 212 8.30 30.82 -3.56
C GLU A 212 6.91 31.46 -3.56
N GLU A 213 5.86 30.69 -3.87
CA GLU A 213 4.51 31.07 -3.51
C GLU A 213 4.35 30.76 -2.03
N GLN A 214 4.14 31.84 -1.29
CA GLN A 214 4.18 31.97 0.16
C GLN A 214 3.37 30.90 0.88
N GLU A 215 4.01 30.37 1.93
CA GLU A 215 3.35 29.77 3.08
C GLU A 215 2.23 30.69 3.57
N ASP A 216 0.99 30.20 3.55
CA ASP A 216 0.05 30.58 4.60
C ASP A 216 -0.52 29.31 5.22
N SER A 217 -0.05 29.07 6.43
CA SER A 217 -0.53 28.04 7.32
C SER A 217 -1.87 28.48 7.90
N ASP A 218 -2.96 27.84 7.50
CA ASP A 218 -4.14 27.80 8.35
C ASP A 218 -4.74 26.39 8.40
N ALA A 219 -4.46 25.75 9.52
CA ALA A 219 -5.07 24.52 9.95
C ALA A 219 -6.49 24.82 10.46
N ALA A 220 -7.47 24.78 9.57
CA ALA A 220 -8.88 24.67 9.95
C ALA A 220 -9.27 23.19 10.01
N ALA A 221 -9.33 22.66 11.22
CA ALA A 221 -9.92 21.35 11.51
C ALA A 221 -11.44 21.43 11.30
N ALA A 222 -11.92 20.89 10.17
CA ALA A 222 -13.32 20.51 10.03
C ALA A 222 -13.50 19.14 10.72
N ASP A 223 -14.18 19.19 11.85
CA ASP A 223 -14.66 18.05 12.64
C ASP A 223 -15.85 17.43 11.88
N ASP A 224 -15.67 16.24 11.32
CA ASP A 224 -16.76 15.43 10.78
C ASP A 224 -16.84 14.15 11.60
N ASP A 225 -17.89 14.09 12.41
CA ASP A 225 -18.23 13.04 13.38
C ASP A 225 -18.92 11.90 12.63
N ASP A 226 -18.13 11.00 12.04
CA ASP A 226 -18.67 9.78 11.43
C ASP A 226 -18.55 8.58 12.38
N GLU A 227 -19.73 8.17 12.86
CA GLU A 227 -19.98 7.01 13.70
C GLU A 227 -19.45 5.72 13.06
N MET A 228 -18.48 5.10 13.73
CA MET A 228 -18.01 3.74 13.45
C MET A 228 -19.09 2.70 13.80
N ASP A 229 -19.71 2.07 12.80
CA ASP A 229 -20.43 0.79 12.96
C ASP A 229 -19.69 -0.32 12.19
N ASP A 230 -19.11 -1.26 12.96
CA ASP A 230 -18.48 -2.48 12.48
C ASP A 230 -19.47 -3.64 12.68
N GLY A 231 -19.83 -4.28 11.57
CA GLY A 231 -20.81 -5.37 11.51
C GLY A 231 -20.47 -6.39 10.44
N ASP A 232 -19.59 -7.33 10.81
CA ASP A 232 -19.25 -8.59 10.12
C ASP A 232 -20.49 -9.47 9.81
N ALA A 233 -20.60 -9.95 8.55
CA ALA A 233 -20.68 -11.37 8.18
C ALA A 233 -21.33 -11.63 6.79
N GLU A 234 -20.52 -12.26 5.92
CA GLU A 234 -20.81 -13.43 5.07
C GLU A 234 -22.00 -13.44 4.09
N GLY A 235 -21.68 -13.70 2.81
CA GLY A 235 -22.63 -14.19 1.80
C GLY A 235 -22.20 -13.89 0.37
N GLY A 236 -21.40 -14.76 -0.24
CA GLY A 236 -20.98 -14.64 -1.64
C GLY A 236 -22.10 -14.92 -2.65
N GLU A 237 -21.92 -14.41 -3.86
CA GLU A 237 -22.11 -15.14 -5.11
C GLU A 237 -21.45 -14.38 -6.28
N GLU A 238 -20.88 -15.16 -7.18
CA GLU A 238 -20.15 -14.76 -8.38
C GLU A 238 -21.05 -14.01 -9.37
N SER A 239 -20.52 -12.95 -10.00
CA SER A 239 -20.87 -12.68 -11.40
C SER A 239 -19.75 -11.92 -12.09
N GLU A 240 -19.13 -12.62 -13.03
CA GLU A 240 -18.41 -12.11 -14.20
C GLU A 240 -19.04 -10.82 -14.74
N SER A 241 -18.22 -9.79 -14.96
CA SER A 241 -18.54 -8.68 -15.86
C SER A 241 -17.31 -8.34 -16.67
N GLU A 242 -17.49 -8.46 -17.98
CA GLU A 242 -16.51 -8.34 -19.03
C GLU A 242 -15.95 -6.91 -19.14
N GLU A 243 -14.64 -6.80 -19.27
CA GLU A 243 -13.98 -5.57 -19.70
C GLU A 243 -14.17 -5.41 -21.21
N SER A 244 -14.98 -4.43 -21.58
CA SER A 244 -15.03 -3.90 -22.94
C SER A 244 -14.34 -2.54 -22.96
N ASP A 245 -13.04 -2.56 -23.25
CA ASP A 245 -12.24 -1.41 -23.67
C ASP A 245 -12.70 -0.99 -25.09
N GLU A 246 -13.42 0.12 -25.20
CA GLU A 246 -13.52 0.86 -26.47
C GLU A 246 -12.79 2.20 -26.35
N ASP A 247 -11.64 2.25 -27.04
CA ASP A 247 -10.95 3.46 -27.49
C ASP A 247 -11.96 4.39 -28.19
N SER A 248 -12.36 5.47 -27.52
CA SER A 248 -12.87 6.67 -28.20
C SER A 248 -12.16 7.90 -27.65
N ASP A 249 -11.11 8.33 -28.37
CA ASP A 249 -10.54 9.68 -28.32
C ASP A 249 -11.61 10.71 -28.71
N VAL A 250 -12.44 11.07 -27.73
CA VAL A 250 -13.19 12.33 -27.73
C VAL A 250 -12.90 13.01 -26.40
N GLU A 251 -11.97 13.96 -26.48
CA GLU A 251 -11.75 15.02 -25.50
C GLU A 251 -13.09 15.59 -25.01
N GLY A 252 -13.44 15.24 -23.78
CA GLY A 252 -14.52 15.82 -23.00
C GLY A 252 -14.00 16.06 -21.58
N GLU A 253 -13.17 17.10 -21.41
CA GLU A 253 -12.84 17.68 -20.10
C GLU A 253 -14.12 18.22 -19.46
N GLU A 254 -14.88 17.39 -18.73
CA GLU A 254 -15.88 17.86 -17.77
C GLU A 254 -16.19 16.71 -16.80
N ASN A 255 -15.48 16.71 -15.66
CA ASN A 255 -15.74 16.03 -14.37
C ASN A 255 -14.44 15.56 -13.70
N SER A 256 -13.43 16.43 -13.63
CA SER A 256 -12.45 16.37 -12.55
C SER A 256 -12.97 17.25 -11.42
N ASP A 257 -13.05 16.73 -10.20
CA ASP A 257 -13.34 17.50 -8.99
C ASP A 257 -12.57 18.84 -9.00
N PRO A 258 -13.16 19.96 -8.54
CA PRO A 258 -12.48 21.26 -8.52
C PRO A 258 -11.13 21.15 -7.83
N ASP A 259 -10.07 21.57 -8.52
CA ASP A 259 -8.72 21.66 -7.97
C ASP A 259 -8.72 22.50 -6.67
N GLU A 260 -7.99 22.08 -5.63
CA GLU A 260 -7.94 22.82 -4.36
C GLU A 260 -7.32 24.22 -4.56
N GLU A 261 -6.45 24.34 -5.57
CA GLU A 261 -5.88 25.61 -6.02
C GLU A 261 -6.95 26.55 -6.64
N LEU A 262 -7.90 25.98 -7.40
CA LEU A 262 -9.04 26.71 -7.95
C LEU A 262 -10.01 27.10 -6.85
N ARG A 263 -10.30 26.21 -5.90
CA ARG A 263 -11.13 26.49 -4.71
C ARG A 263 -10.51 27.59 -3.85
N SER A 264 -9.20 27.56 -3.63
CA SER A 264 -8.47 28.59 -2.87
C SER A 264 -8.52 29.95 -3.58
N ARG A 265 -8.26 30.00 -4.90
CA ARG A 265 -8.39 31.24 -5.68
C ARG A 265 -9.83 31.75 -5.77
N LEU A 266 -10.82 30.87 -5.84
CA LEU A 266 -12.23 31.24 -5.76
C LEU A 266 -12.61 31.75 -4.37
N ARG A 267 -12.14 31.13 -3.28
CA ARG A 267 -12.34 31.65 -1.92
C ARG A 267 -11.67 33.01 -1.72
N ALA A 268 -10.45 33.19 -2.23
CA ALA A 268 -9.76 34.47 -2.20
C ALA A 268 -10.48 35.54 -3.04
N ALA A 269 -11.07 35.16 -4.19
CA ALA A 269 -11.85 36.05 -5.02
C ALA A 269 -13.23 36.38 -4.40
N LEU A 270 -13.90 35.40 -3.77
CA LEU A 270 -15.24 35.53 -3.18
C LEU A 270 -15.21 36.14 -1.77
N GLY A 271 -14.06 36.18 -1.09
CA GLY A 271 -13.90 36.84 0.21
C GLY A 271 -14.88 36.32 1.26
N SER A 272 -15.51 37.23 2.01
CA SER A 272 -16.49 36.91 3.07
C SER A 272 -17.78 36.27 2.57
N ALA A 273 -18.07 36.30 1.26
CA ALA A 273 -19.27 35.66 0.69
C ALA A 273 -19.13 34.13 0.53
N ALA A 274 -17.92 33.59 0.75
CA ALA A 274 -17.64 32.15 0.70
C ALA A 274 -17.47 31.48 2.07
N ALA A 275 -17.64 32.23 3.17
CA ALA A 275 -17.68 31.64 4.51
C ALA A 275 -19.05 30.98 4.74
N ASP A 276 -19.07 29.69 5.03
CA ASP A 276 -20.27 29.01 5.56
C ASP A 276 -20.56 29.60 6.94
N ASP A 277 -21.44 30.60 6.98
CA ASP A 277 -21.92 31.22 8.22
C ASP A 277 -22.92 30.30 8.94
N GLU A 278 -22.41 29.48 9.86
CA GLU A 278 -23.17 29.17 11.07
C GLU A 278 -22.76 30.17 12.17
N ASP A 279 -23.54 31.26 12.27
CA ASP A 279 -23.66 32.20 13.39
C ASP A 279 -22.77 33.47 13.38
N SER A 280 -23.20 34.51 12.65
CA SER A 280 -23.19 35.88 13.18
C SER A 280 -24.13 36.83 12.41
N GLY A 281 -24.93 37.62 13.14
CA GLY A 281 -25.85 38.62 12.58
C GLY A 281 -25.13 39.85 12.01
N ALA A 282 -24.52 39.71 10.84
CA ALA A 282 -24.00 40.81 10.04
C ALA A 282 -25.07 41.33 9.07
N GLU A 283 -25.23 42.66 8.97
CA GLU A 283 -26.08 43.30 7.98
C GLU A 283 -25.71 42.81 6.57
N GLU A 284 -26.71 42.35 5.82
CA GLU A 284 -26.59 41.92 4.42
C GLU A 284 -26.15 43.12 3.57
N VAL A 285 -24.83 43.33 3.47
CA VAL A 285 -24.25 44.36 2.61
C VAL A 285 -24.46 43.90 1.17
N VAL A 286 -25.51 44.43 0.54
CA VAL A 286 -25.73 44.27 -0.91
C VAL A 286 -24.51 44.89 -1.63
N PRO A 287 -23.68 44.09 -2.32
CA PRO A 287 -22.53 44.62 -3.03
C PRO A 287 -23.00 45.60 -4.10
N THR A 288 -22.30 46.71 -4.27
CA THR A 288 -22.60 47.67 -5.35
C THR A 288 -22.28 47.07 -6.72
N ASP A 289 -22.95 47.54 -7.78
CA ASP A 289 -22.75 47.06 -9.16
C ASP A 289 -21.26 47.02 -9.56
N ASP A 290 -20.46 48.00 -9.14
CA ASP A 290 -19.02 48.07 -9.41
C ASP A 290 -18.24 46.92 -8.73
N GLN A 291 -18.62 46.53 -7.51
CA GLN A 291 -18.00 45.42 -6.78
C GLN A 291 -18.37 44.06 -7.39
N MET A 292 -19.58 43.93 -7.94
CA MET A 292 -19.98 42.72 -8.67
C MET A 292 -19.17 42.54 -9.96
N PHE A 293 -18.88 43.63 -10.69
CA PHE A 293 -18.02 43.57 -11.87
C PHE A 293 -16.55 43.24 -11.54
N GLU A 294 -16.02 43.75 -10.42
CA GLU A 294 -14.68 43.39 -9.94
C GLU A 294 -14.60 41.91 -9.55
N LEU A 295 -15.65 41.39 -8.90
CA LEU A 295 -15.76 39.98 -8.53
C LEU A 295 -15.81 39.07 -9.77
N ASP A 296 -16.64 39.39 -10.76
CA ASP A 296 -16.68 38.68 -12.05
C ASP A 296 -15.33 38.74 -12.77
N GLY A 297 -14.62 39.87 -12.68
CA GLY A 297 -13.28 40.06 -13.21
C GLY A 297 -12.26 39.10 -12.60
N ALA A 298 -12.28 38.97 -11.27
CA ALA A 298 -11.40 38.09 -10.49
C ALA A 298 -11.72 36.60 -10.73
N ILE A 299 -13.00 36.23 -10.76
CA ILE A 299 -13.45 34.87 -11.10
C ILE A 299 -12.99 34.52 -12.51
N ALA A 300 -13.23 35.40 -13.49
CA ALA A 300 -12.81 35.18 -14.86
C ALA A 300 -11.28 35.11 -15.02
N GLU A 301 -10.51 35.84 -14.19
CA GLU A 301 -9.05 35.73 -14.16
C GLU A 301 -8.57 34.38 -13.62
N ALA A 302 -9.21 33.86 -12.56
CA ALA A 302 -8.96 32.52 -12.03
C ALA A 302 -9.20 31.43 -13.11
N PHE A 303 -10.29 31.56 -13.88
CA PHE A 303 -10.57 30.65 -15.01
C PHE A 303 -9.62 30.85 -16.20
N ARG A 304 -9.26 32.10 -16.55
CA ARG A 304 -8.29 32.40 -17.62
C ARG A 304 -6.90 31.87 -17.31
N GLY A 305 -6.49 31.87 -16.03
CA GLY A 305 -5.24 31.27 -15.58
C GLY A 305 -5.13 29.78 -15.93
N ARG A 306 -6.21 29.00 -15.75
CA ARG A 306 -6.26 27.57 -16.08
C ARG A 306 -6.24 27.29 -17.59
N LEU A 307 -6.92 28.13 -18.38
CA LEU A 307 -7.04 27.96 -19.82
C LEU A 307 -5.77 28.33 -20.60
N ARG A 308 -4.72 28.84 -19.94
CA ARG A 308 -3.44 29.14 -20.61
C ARG A 308 -2.83 27.85 -21.18
N PRO A 309 -2.41 27.82 -22.46
CA PRO A 309 -1.80 26.65 -23.08
C PRO A 309 -0.61 26.10 -22.30
N ALA A 310 0.21 26.99 -21.72
CA ALA A 310 1.35 26.62 -20.88
C ALA A 310 0.93 25.87 -19.60
N ASN A 311 -0.24 26.17 -19.03
CA ASN A 311 -0.75 25.47 -17.84
C ASN A 311 -1.40 24.13 -18.22
N LYS A 312 -2.06 24.04 -19.39
CA LYS A 312 -2.51 22.75 -19.95
C LYS A 312 -1.33 21.83 -20.26
N GLU A 313 -0.25 22.35 -20.84
CA GLU A 313 0.96 21.58 -21.14
C GLU A 313 1.67 21.11 -19.87
N LYS A 314 1.84 22.00 -18.87
CA LYS A 314 2.36 21.63 -17.54
C LYS A 314 1.47 20.59 -16.83
N SER A 315 0.14 20.72 -16.92
CA SER A 315 -0.80 19.75 -16.35
C SER A 315 -0.68 18.39 -17.02
N LYS A 316 -0.61 18.35 -18.36
CA LYS A 316 -0.35 17.12 -19.11
C LYS A 316 0.99 16.49 -18.75
N GLU A 317 2.06 17.28 -18.61
CA GLU A 317 3.38 16.80 -18.19
C GLU A 317 3.34 16.21 -16.76
N ARG A 318 2.65 16.87 -15.82
CA ARG A 318 2.43 16.37 -14.46
C ARG A 318 1.68 15.04 -14.47
N THR A 319 0.59 14.93 -15.23
CA THR A 319 -0.20 13.68 -15.35
C THR A 319 0.64 12.54 -15.93
N VAL A 320 1.44 12.81 -16.98
CA VAL A 320 2.35 11.82 -17.56
C VAL A 320 3.40 11.37 -16.54
N SER A 321 3.98 12.32 -15.77
CA SER A 321 4.93 12.01 -14.71
C SER A 321 4.31 11.15 -13.60
N ILE A 322 3.09 11.49 -13.17
CA ILE A 322 2.33 10.73 -12.16
C ILE A 322 2.09 9.30 -12.66
N HIS A 323 1.60 9.12 -13.89
CA HIS A 323 1.40 7.78 -14.44
C HIS A 323 2.71 6.98 -14.55
N PHE A 324 3.81 7.64 -14.92
CA PHE A 324 5.13 7.00 -14.93
C PHE A 324 5.58 6.57 -13.54
N GLN A 325 5.41 7.42 -12.53
CA GLN A 325 5.71 7.12 -11.13
C GLN A 325 4.85 5.97 -10.61
N THR A 326 3.53 5.98 -10.87
CA THR A 326 2.63 4.87 -10.53
C THR A 326 3.07 3.55 -11.15
N ARG A 327 3.54 3.56 -12.40
CA ARG A 327 4.09 2.35 -13.05
C ARG A 327 5.37 1.87 -12.37
N CYS A 328 6.27 2.77 -11.98
CA CYS A 328 7.49 2.43 -11.24
C CYS A 328 7.15 1.88 -9.84
N LEU A 329 6.14 2.44 -9.15
CA LEU A 329 5.64 1.90 -7.88
C LEU A 329 5.10 0.49 -8.05
N ASN A 330 4.39 0.20 -9.14
CA ASN A 330 3.92 -1.16 -9.43
C ASN A 330 5.07 -2.16 -9.62
N LEU A 331 6.20 -1.75 -10.22
CA LEU A 331 7.41 -2.59 -10.26
C LEU A 331 7.97 -2.83 -8.85
N LEU A 332 8.07 -1.79 -8.02
CA LEU A 332 8.54 -1.91 -6.64
C LEU A 332 7.63 -2.80 -5.79
N ASN A 333 6.31 -2.69 -5.97
CA ASN A 333 5.32 -3.54 -5.33
C ASN A 333 5.50 -5.00 -5.75
N GLY A 334 5.67 -5.27 -7.05
CA GLY A 334 5.97 -6.61 -7.57
C GLY A 334 7.28 -7.18 -7.02
N TYR A 335 8.31 -6.35 -6.95
CA TYR A 335 9.62 -6.71 -6.40
C TYR A 335 9.53 -7.04 -4.90
N ALA A 336 8.82 -6.22 -4.11
CA ALA A 336 8.58 -6.49 -2.69
C ALA A 336 7.79 -7.79 -2.48
N LYS A 337 6.74 -8.05 -3.28
CA LYS A 337 5.91 -9.26 -3.21
C LYS A 337 6.65 -10.55 -3.59
N SER A 338 7.75 -10.44 -4.35
CA SER A 338 8.51 -11.60 -4.85
C SER A 338 9.07 -12.51 -3.75
N GLY A 339 9.30 -11.96 -2.55
CA GLY A 339 9.94 -12.69 -1.44
C GLY A 339 11.44 -12.94 -1.61
N VAL A 340 12.05 -12.56 -2.75
CA VAL A 340 13.50 -12.66 -2.99
C VAL A 340 14.24 -11.37 -2.63
N ALA A 341 13.52 -10.26 -2.45
CA ALA A 341 14.11 -8.98 -2.11
C ALA A 341 14.93 -9.05 -0.80
N PRO A 342 16.20 -8.61 -0.80
CA PRO A 342 16.98 -8.44 0.42
C PRO A 342 16.32 -7.46 1.39
N LEU A 343 16.60 -7.63 2.68
CA LEU A 343 16.02 -6.78 3.73
C LEU A 343 16.44 -5.32 3.56
N HIS A 344 17.71 -5.05 3.21
CA HIS A 344 18.21 -3.68 3.02
C HIS A 344 17.53 -2.98 1.84
N HIS A 345 17.21 -3.70 0.76
CA HIS A 345 16.41 -3.14 -0.34
C HIS A 345 15.01 -2.72 0.14
N LEU A 346 14.33 -3.55 0.94
CA LEU A 346 13.00 -3.19 1.45
C LEU A 346 13.03 -1.97 2.38
N VAL A 347 14.07 -1.84 3.20
CA VAL A 347 14.28 -0.65 4.06
C VAL A 347 14.54 0.59 3.20
N GLN A 348 15.39 0.48 2.17
CA GLN A 348 15.69 1.59 1.25
C GLN A 348 14.45 2.04 0.46
N ILE A 349 13.66 1.08 -0.08
CA ILE A 349 12.40 1.38 -0.76
C ILE A 349 11.44 2.10 0.20
N ALA A 350 11.25 1.57 1.41
CA ALA A 350 10.36 2.19 2.39
C ALA A 350 10.82 3.62 2.75
N ALA A 351 12.11 3.85 2.93
CA ALA A 351 12.66 5.17 3.21
C ALA A 351 12.37 6.18 2.09
N THR A 352 12.64 5.80 0.84
CA THR A 352 12.36 6.66 -0.31
C THR A 352 10.87 6.97 -0.42
N LEU A 353 10.00 5.98 -0.23
CA LEU A 353 8.56 6.14 -0.37
C LEU A 353 7.93 7.00 0.74
N VAL A 354 8.38 6.86 1.99
CA VAL A 354 7.94 7.71 3.11
C VAL A 354 8.38 9.17 2.87
N LYS A 355 9.58 9.38 2.35
CA LYS A 355 10.03 10.73 1.97
C LYS A 355 9.22 11.27 0.80
N ALA A 356 8.96 10.45 -0.22
CA ALA A 356 8.20 10.82 -1.40
C ALA A 356 6.75 11.20 -1.06
N SER A 357 6.08 10.47 -0.15
CA SER A 357 4.72 10.81 0.30
C SER A 357 4.63 12.15 1.03
N SER A 358 5.76 12.66 1.51
CA SER A 358 5.87 13.95 2.21
C SER A 358 6.18 15.10 1.25
N SER A 359 6.52 14.81 -0.01
CA SER A 359 6.85 15.83 -1.01
C SER A 359 5.60 16.56 -1.47
N SER A 360 5.69 17.90 -1.58
CA SER A 360 4.64 18.75 -2.15
C SER A 360 4.18 18.27 -3.53
N ALA A 361 5.09 17.73 -4.34
CA ALA A 361 4.79 17.22 -5.68
C ALA A 361 3.81 16.04 -5.69
N LEU A 362 3.80 15.21 -4.65
CA LEU A 362 2.98 13.99 -4.58
C LEU A 362 1.83 14.10 -3.57
N ARG A 363 1.90 15.06 -2.63
CA ARG A 363 0.89 15.24 -1.59
C ARG A 363 -0.51 15.56 -2.16
N GLY A 364 -0.58 16.22 -3.32
CA GLY A 364 -1.84 16.55 -3.99
C GLY A 364 -2.47 15.42 -4.81
N SER A 365 -1.77 14.29 -5.03
CA SER A 365 -2.28 13.19 -5.86
C SER A 365 -2.72 12.00 -5.01
N HIS A 366 -4.03 11.88 -4.77
CA HIS A 366 -4.60 10.75 -4.05
C HIS A 366 -4.28 9.40 -4.70
N GLU A 367 -4.24 9.33 -6.05
CA GLU A 367 -3.89 8.11 -6.78
C GLU A 367 -2.48 7.61 -6.43
N VAL A 368 -1.47 8.50 -6.49
CA VAL A 368 -0.08 8.11 -6.18
C VAL A 368 0.05 7.76 -4.70
N LEU A 369 -0.56 8.55 -3.80
CA LEU A 369 -0.52 8.26 -2.37
C LEU A 369 -1.15 6.92 -2.01
N ASN A 370 -2.21 6.51 -2.71
CA ASN A 370 -2.82 5.19 -2.55
C ASN A 370 -1.85 4.07 -2.94
N VAL A 371 -1.17 4.21 -4.09
CA VAL A 371 -0.21 3.20 -4.56
C VAL A 371 1.04 3.15 -3.66
N ILE A 372 1.52 4.30 -3.18
CA ILE A 372 2.61 4.36 -2.17
C ILE A 372 2.15 3.66 -0.90
N SER A 373 0.96 3.98 -0.40
CA SER A 373 0.39 3.36 0.79
C SER A 373 0.29 1.84 0.64
N GLU A 374 -0.23 1.34 -0.48
CA GLU A 374 -0.31 -0.10 -0.75
C GLU A 374 1.08 -0.75 -0.77
N THR A 375 2.06 -0.11 -1.43
CA THR A 375 3.43 -0.61 -1.50
C THR A 375 4.08 -0.68 -0.12
N LEU A 376 3.92 0.36 0.71
CA LEU A 376 4.39 0.37 2.09
C LEU A 376 3.68 -0.68 2.96
N HIS A 377 2.38 -0.89 2.76
CA HIS A 377 1.62 -1.91 3.46
C HIS A 377 2.13 -3.33 3.13
N VAL A 378 2.41 -3.59 1.85
CA VAL A 378 3.00 -4.84 1.37
C VAL A 378 4.35 -5.07 2.05
N ILE A 379 5.23 -4.06 2.04
CA ILE A 379 6.54 -4.13 2.71
C ILE A 379 6.35 -4.42 4.21
N GLY A 380 5.48 -3.70 4.90
CA GLY A 380 5.20 -3.89 6.33
C GLY A 380 4.71 -5.31 6.68
N SER A 381 4.06 -5.97 5.73
CA SER A 381 3.54 -7.33 5.86
C SER A 381 4.59 -8.41 5.57
N MET A 382 5.72 -8.08 4.93
CA MET A 382 6.75 -9.06 4.54
C MET A 382 7.40 -9.76 5.74
N ARG A 383 7.49 -11.09 5.68
CA ARG A 383 8.12 -11.94 6.71
C ARG A 383 9.37 -12.68 6.21
N LYS A 384 9.48 -12.86 4.89
CA LYS A 384 10.60 -13.53 4.21
C LYS A 384 11.46 -12.49 3.50
N PHE A 385 12.77 -12.71 3.53
CA PHE A 385 13.79 -11.84 2.94
C PHE A 385 14.80 -12.70 2.20
N GLY A 386 15.40 -12.16 1.14
CA GLY A 386 16.52 -12.81 0.44
C GLY A 386 17.78 -12.80 1.30
N THR A 387 18.56 -11.73 1.19
CA THR A 387 19.79 -11.52 1.98
C THR A 387 19.54 -10.54 3.12
N ILE A 388 20.30 -10.67 4.22
CA ILE A 388 20.23 -9.78 5.38
C ILE A 388 21.61 -9.18 5.63
N LEU A 389 21.68 -7.84 5.58
CA LEU A 389 22.84 -7.02 5.90
C LEU A 389 22.58 -6.20 7.18
N ASP A 390 23.65 -5.71 7.81
CA ASP A 390 23.51 -4.85 8.99
C ASP A 390 23.13 -3.42 8.58
N VAL A 391 21.83 -3.16 8.48
CA VAL A 391 21.22 -1.84 8.20
C VAL A 391 20.46 -1.28 9.40
N ARG A 392 20.89 -1.61 10.63
CA ARG A 392 20.18 -1.18 11.85
C ARG A 392 20.09 0.33 12.00
N SER A 393 21.18 1.05 11.67
CA SER A 393 21.20 2.52 11.70
C SER A 393 20.17 3.12 10.74
N ASP A 394 20.02 2.54 9.55
CA ASP A 394 19.04 3.01 8.55
C ASP A 394 17.61 2.74 9.04
N ILE A 395 17.39 1.61 9.70
CA ILE A 395 16.10 1.26 10.32
C ILE A 395 15.74 2.24 11.44
N GLU A 396 16.69 2.59 12.31
CA GLU A 396 16.48 3.54 13.41
C GLU A 396 16.16 4.95 12.88
N SER A 397 16.91 5.39 11.86
CA SER A 397 16.66 6.66 11.17
C SER A 397 15.28 6.66 10.50
N LEU A 398 14.94 5.59 9.77
CA LEU A 398 13.66 5.47 9.08
C LEU A 398 12.49 5.43 10.08
N ALA A 399 12.61 4.71 11.19
CA ALA A 399 11.56 4.67 12.21
C ALA A 399 11.30 6.05 12.80
N SER A 400 12.34 6.86 12.99
CA SER A 400 12.20 8.26 13.43
C SER A 400 11.42 9.07 12.39
N THR A 401 11.79 8.97 11.10
CA THR A 401 11.07 9.64 10.00
C THR A 401 9.61 9.17 9.89
N VAL A 402 9.33 7.88 10.05
CA VAL A 402 7.96 7.36 10.01
C VAL A 402 7.13 7.93 11.16
N MET A 403 7.70 8.03 12.37
CA MET A 403 7.00 8.61 13.52
C MET A 403 6.66 10.09 13.32
N GLU A 404 7.56 10.86 12.70
CA GLU A 404 7.28 12.24 12.30
C GLU A 404 6.14 12.29 11.27
N GLN A 405 6.14 11.40 10.27
CA GLN A 405 5.10 11.36 9.25
C GLN A 405 3.73 10.93 9.77
N VAL A 406 3.67 10.03 10.76
CA VAL A 406 2.39 9.64 11.38
C VAL A 406 1.69 10.84 12.03
N ASN A 407 2.44 11.85 12.49
CA ASN A 407 1.87 13.08 13.06
C ASN A 407 1.31 14.03 11.99
N LEU A 408 1.84 13.98 10.76
CA LEU A 408 1.55 14.97 9.70
C LEU A 408 0.54 14.49 8.66
N VAL A 409 0.42 13.18 8.46
CA VAL A 409 -0.39 12.61 7.38
C VAL A 409 -1.85 12.51 7.79
N SER A 410 -2.76 13.08 7.00
CA SER A 410 -4.21 12.96 7.19
C SER A 410 -4.80 11.71 6.51
N HIS A 411 -4.22 11.28 5.38
CA HIS A 411 -4.72 10.16 4.59
C HIS A 411 -4.79 8.83 5.37
N VAL A 412 -6.00 8.29 5.54
CA VAL A 412 -6.28 7.12 6.39
C VAL A 412 -5.49 5.88 5.97
N GLY A 413 -5.47 5.57 4.66
CA GLY A 413 -4.71 4.43 4.14
C GLY A 413 -3.23 4.52 4.49
N MET A 414 -2.65 5.73 4.38
CA MET A 414 -1.25 5.97 4.67
C MET A 414 -0.95 5.82 6.17
N LYS A 415 -1.81 6.33 7.07
CA LYS A 415 -1.66 6.13 8.52
C LYS A 415 -1.57 4.65 8.89
N ASN A 416 -2.43 3.82 8.30
CA ASN A 416 -2.46 2.38 8.56
C ASN A 416 -1.19 1.68 8.05
N SER A 417 -0.69 2.11 6.89
CA SER A 417 0.54 1.63 6.27
C SER A 417 1.79 2.02 7.07
N LEU A 418 1.89 3.28 7.51
CA LEU A 418 2.96 3.77 8.37
C LEU A 418 2.98 3.04 9.73
N SER A 419 1.81 2.79 10.32
CA SER A 419 1.69 2.02 11.57
C SER A 419 2.18 0.57 11.41
N SER A 420 1.86 -0.06 10.27
CA SER A 420 2.37 -1.40 9.92
C SER A 420 3.89 -1.38 9.71
N LEU A 421 4.39 -0.34 9.04
CA LEU A 421 5.80 -0.15 8.74
C LEU A 421 6.64 0.04 10.01
N CYS A 422 6.21 0.84 10.98
CA CYS A 422 6.92 0.97 12.26
C CYS A 422 7.14 -0.40 12.93
N THR A 423 6.08 -1.22 13.00
CA THR A 423 6.16 -2.56 13.59
C THR A 423 7.09 -3.49 12.78
N PHE A 424 7.06 -3.38 11.44
CA PHE A 424 7.98 -4.06 10.54
C PHE A 424 9.44 -3.68 10.79
N LEU A 425 9.75 -2.40 10.96
CA LEU A 425 11.10 -1.90 11.18
C LEU A 425 11.70 -2.46 12.48
N VAL A 426 10.95 -2.43 13.58
CA VAL A 426 11.38 -3.05 14.84
C VAL A 426 11.67 -4.55 14.65
N ARG A 427 10.82 -5.25 13.89
CA ARG A 427 10.98 -6.69 13.62
C ARG A 427 12.21 -6.97 12.77
N CYS A 428 12.46 -6.16 11.75
CA CYS A 428 13.65 -6.24 10.91
C CYS A 428 14.92 -6.02 11.74
N HIS A 429 14.93 -5.00 12.59
CA HIS A 429 16.04 -4.75 13.51
C HIS A 429 16.30 -5.95 14.44
N LYS A 430 15.26 -6.49 15.09
CA LYS A 430 15.36 -7.70 15.93
C LYS A 430 15.87 -8.91 15.12
N LYS A 431 15.42 -9.08 13.87
CA LYS A 431 15.87 -10.17 12.98
C LYS A 431 17.36 -10.04 12.61
N ILE A 432 17.83 -8.84 12.26
CA ILE A 432 19.25 -8.58 11.99
C ILE A 432 20.11 -8.93 13.21
N CYS A 433 19.72 -8.47 14.40
CA CYS A 433 20.44 -8.79 15.63
C CYS A 433 20.54 -10.31 15.89
N SER A 434 19.45 -11.04 15.61
CA SER A 434 19.39 -12.48 15.79
C SER A 434 20.24 -13.24 14.77
N GLU A 435 20.14 -12.91 13.48
CA GLU A 435 20.83 -13.64 12.41
C GLU A 435 22.33 -13.32 12.35
N LEU A 436 22.72 -12.08 12.64
CA LEU A 436 24.12 -11.65 12.65
C LEU A 436 24.80 -11.82 14.03
N ALA A 437 24.11 -12.41 15.01
CA ALA A 437 24.62 -12.69 16.36
C ALA A 437 25.27 -11.48 17.06
N LEU A 438 24.66 -10.30 16.93
CA LEU A 438 25.21 -9.02 17.42
C LEU A 438 25.03 -8.90 18.94
N LYS A 439 26.10 -8.54 19.66
CA LYS A 439 26.12 -8.38 21.13
C LYS A 439 25.93 -6.92 21.53
N LYS A 440 25.30 -6.66 22.69
CA LYS A 440 25.08 -5.33 23.30
C LYS A 440 24.25 -4.36 22.44
N VAL A 441 23.10 -4.81 21.97
CA VAL A 441 22.16 -3.93 21.27
C VAL A 441 21.08 -3.51 22.26
N ASP A 442 20.70 -2.22 22.24
CA ASP A 442 19.50 -1.77 22.94
C ASP A 442 18.29 -2.53 22.37
N LYS A 443 17.66 -3.34 23.22
CA LYS A 443 16.54 -4.19 22.82
C LYS A 443 15.28 -3.40 22.53
N HIS A 444 15.19 -2.18 23.05
CA HIS A 444 13.97 -1.38 23.11
C HIS A 444 14.20 0.07 22.62
N TRP A 445 15.15 0.29 21.71
CA TRP A 445 15.49 1.60 21.13
C TRP A 445 14.28 2.37 20.56
N TYR A 446 13.23 1.65 20.15
CA TYR A 446 12.01 2.19 19.58
C TYR A 446 11.03 2.72 20.63
N MET A 447 11.12 2.27 21.89
CA MET A 447 10.16 2.63 22.93
C MET A 447 10.11 4.14 23.23
N PRO A 448 11.25 4.86 23.33
CA PRO A 448 11.22 6.31 23.47
C PRO A 448 10.47 7.03 22.35
N LEU A 449 10.56 6.54 21.09
CA LEU A 449 9.82 7.10 19.97
C LEU A 449 8.31 6.90 20.16
N TYR A 450 7.88 5.68 20.49
CA TYR A 450 6.48 5.37 20.71
C TYR A 450 5.88 6.12 21.91
N MET A 451 6.61 6.25 23.02
CA MET A 451 6.12 6.98 24.19
C MET A 451 6.00 8.47 23.93
N LYS A 452 6.97 9.07 23.21
CA LYS A 452 6.86 10.46 22.76
C LYS A 452 5.65 10.68 21.85
N THR A 453 5.44 9.80 20.87
CA THR A 453 4.28 9.89 19.95
C THR A 453 2.96 9.64 20.70
N LEU A 454 2.97 8.79 21.73
CA LEU A 454 1.81 8.57 22.60
C LEU A 454 1.46 9.85 23.38
N ASP A 455 2.44 10.55 23.93
CA ASP A 455 2.19 11.83 24.60
C ASP A 455 1.61 12.86 23.63
N SER A 456 2.14 12.99 22.41
CA SER A 456 1.53 13.84 21.36
C SER A 456 0.09 13.44 21.05
N TYR A 457 -0.20 12.13 20.98
CA TYR A 457 -1.56 11.63 20.77
C TYR A 457 -2.52 12.01 21.90
N LEU A 458 -2.04 11.98 23.15
CA LEU A 458 -2.85 12.28 24.32
C LEU A 458 -3.03 13.78 24.56
N ASP A 459 -2.00 14.58 24.30
CA ASP A 459 -1.95 15.99 24.69
C ASP A 459 -2.51 16.92 23.59
N GLU A 460 -2.29 16.60 22.31
CA GLU A 460 -2.69 17.42 21.17
C GLU A 460 -3.99 16.91 20.51
N ASN A 461 -4.61 17.70 19.63
CA ASN A 461 -5.59 17.18 18.66
C ASN A 461 -4.80 16.62 17.49
N SER A 462 -4.15 15.47 17.71
CA SER A 462 -3.29 14.87 16.72
C SER A 462 -4.09 14.02 15.72
N HIS A 463 -3.59 13.91 14.50
CA HIS A 463 -4.10 12.96 13.50
C HIS A 463 -3.59 11.52 13.70
N ILE A 464 -2.90 11.25 14.80
CA ILE A 464 -2.29 9.94 15.07
C ILE A 464 -3.39 8.90 15.28
N SER A 465 -3.26 7.76 14.59
CA SER A 465 -4.19 6.64 14.75
C SER A 465 -3.82 5.80 15.99
N PRO A 466 -4.79 5.43 16.86
CA PRO A 466 -4.52 4.52 17.98
C PRO A 466 -4.00 3.14 17.53
N GLN A 467 -4.24 2.77 16.26
CA GLN A 467 -3.73 1.54 15.66
C GLN A 467 -2.20 1.46 15.64
N LEU A 468 -1.49 2.61 15.68
CA LEU A 468 -0.04 2.64 15.82
C LEU A 468 0.41 1.89 17.10
N PHE A 469 -0.24 2.19 18.22
CA PHE A 469 0.10 1.63 19.53
C PHE A 469 -0.42 0.20 19.68
N VAL A 470 -1.65 -0.04 19.20
CA VAL A 470 -2.26 -1.39 19.26
C VAL A 470 -1.40 -2.41 18.50
N LYS A 471 -0.96 -2.09 17.28
CA LYS A 471 -0.09 -2.99 16.49
C LYS A 471 1.25 -3.26 17.16
N LEU A 472 1.83 -2.28 17.85
CA LEU A 472 3.06 -2.50 18.62
C LEU A 472 2.80 -3.47 19.78
N MET A 473 1.72 -3.26 20.55
CA MET A 473 1.35 -4.12 21.67
C MET A 473 1.05 -5.56 21.22
N GLU A 474 0.38 -5.74 20.08
CA GLU A 474 0.14 -7.06 19.50
C GLU A 474 1.44 -7.76 19.06
N ALA A 475 2.38 -7.00 18.47
CA ALA A 475 3.65 -7.55 18.03
C ALA A 475 4.66 -7.79 19.16
N TYR A 476 4.59 -6.98 20.22
CA TYR A 476 5.50 -7.01 21.36
C TYR A 476 4.73 -6.87 22.69
N PRO A 477 4.03 -7.95 23.11
CA PRO A 477 3.25 -7.97 24.35
C PRO A 477 4.04 -7.65 25.61
N GLU A 478 5.38 -7.77 25.58
CA GLU A 478 6.25 -7.38 26.69
C GLU A 478 6.08 -5.90 27.10
N HIS A 479 5.65 -5.04 26.17
CA HIS A 479 5.49 -3.61 26.39
C HIS A 479 4.09 -3.19 26.83
N CYS A 480 3.11 -4.10 26.88
CA CYS A 480 1.76 -3.75 27.32
C CYS A 480 1.76 -3.13 28.73
N LEU A 481 2.65 -3.58 29.62
CA LEU A 481 2.77 -3.01 30.95
C LEU A 481 3.29 -1.57 30.93
N ASP A 482 4.25 -1.25 30.05
CA ASP A 482 4.78 0.12 29.90
C ASP A 482 3.65 1.09 29.48
N PHE A 483 2.79 0.67 28.54
CA PHE A 483 1.60 1.45 28.15
C PHE A 483 0.58 1.58 29.29
N ILE A 484 0.33 0.51 30.04
CA ILE A 484 -0.60 0.54 31.19
C ILE A 484 -0.08 1.52 32.26
N GLU A 485 1.19 1.44 32.64
CA GLU A 485 1.81 2.33 33.62
C GLU A 485 1.69 3.80 33.21
N HIS A 486 1.85 4.10 31.91
CA HIS A 486 1.74 5.47 31.39
C HIS A 486 0.29 5.97 31.28
N LEU A 487 -0.64 5.11 30.88
CA LEU A 487 -2.03 5.48 30.58
C LEU A 487 -2.92 5.58 31.84
N VAL A 488 -2.66 4.81 32.89
CA VAL A 488 -3.49 4.77 34.12
C VAL A 488 -3.54 6.14 34.83
N PRO A 489 -2.41 6.84 35.08
CA PRO A 489 -2.44 8.18 35.66
C PRO A 489 -3.21 9.15 34.77
N ARG A 490 -2.93 9.15 33.46
CA ARG A 490 -3.58 10.02 32.47
C ARG A 490 -5.10 9.80 32.41
N ALA A 491 -5.59 8.56 32.51
CA ALA A 491 -7.02 8.24 32.55
C ALA A 491 -7.72 8.87 33.77
N THR A 492 -7.03 8.87 34.91
CA THR A 492 -7.50 9.40 36.18
C THR A 492 -7.56 10.92 36.15
N ASP A 493 -6.53 11.57 35.59
CA ASP A 493 -6.40 13.02 35.50
C ASP A 493 -7.33 13.66 34.45
N CYS A 494 -7.67 12.94 33.37
CA CYS A 494 -8.44 13.47 32.24
C CYS A 494 -9.97 13.54 32.52
N ALA A 495 -10.36 14.02 33.70
CA ALA A 495 -11.74 14.08 34.23
C ALA A 495 -12.76 14.74 33.30
N GLU A 496 -12.35 15.73 32.53
CA GLU A 496 -13.26 16.69 31.90
C GLU A 496 -13.39 16.52 30.37
N ARG A 497 -12.45 15.83 29.71
CA ARG A 497 -12.43 15.66 28.23
C ARG A 497 -12.89 14.26 27.82
N ASN A 498 -14.20 14.11 27.59
CA ASN A 498 -14.83 12.81 27.32
C ASN A 498 -14.22 12.03 26.13
N TYR A 499 -13.88 12.71 25.03
CA TYR A 499 -13.29 12.08 23.84
C TYR A 499 -11.90 11.49 24.09
N LYS A 500 -10.99 12.29 24.67
CA LYS A 500 -9.63 11.84 25.03
C LYS A 500 -9.66 10.71 26.06
N ARG A 501 -10.59 10.77 27.00
CA ARG A 501 -10.81 9.68 27.96
C ARG A 501 -11.25 8.39 27.27
N LEU A 502 -12.15 8.45 26.29
CA LEU A 502 -12.57 7.27 25.53
C LEU A 502 -11.37 6.60 24.84
N HIS A 503 -10.51 7.39 24.20
CA HIS A 503 -9.28 6.91 23.57
C HIS A 503 -8.31 6.24 24.53
N ILE A 504 -8.05 6.87 25.69
CA ILE A 504 -7.20 6.30 26.74
C ILE A 504 -7.76 4.95 27.23
N LEU A 505 -9.07 4.90 27.48
CA LEU A 505 -9.73 3.66 27.92
C LEU A 505 -9.67 2.57 26.84
N GLY A 506 -9.85 2.94 25.56
CA GLY A 506 -9.70 2.02 24.44
C GLY A 506 -8.30 1.41 24.35
N LEU A 507 -7.25 2.22 24.51
CA LEU A 507 -5.86 1.74 24.54
C LEU A 507 -5.57 0.86 25.76
N LEU A 508 -6.11 1.20 26.93
CA LEU A 508 -6.01 0.38 28.14
C LEU A 508 -6.70 -0.97 27.97
N VAL A 509 -7.89 -0.99 27.35
CA VAL A 509 -8.61 -2.24 27.01
C VAL A 509 -7.78 -3.10 26.06
N ALA A 510 -7.16 -2.51 25.03
CA ALA A 510 -6.28 -3.22 24.12
C ALA A 510 -5.06 -3.81 24.85
N ALA A 511 -4.38 -3.00 25.68
CA ALA A 511 -3.22 -3.42 26.45
C ALA A 511 -3.56 -4.56 27.42
N LEU A 512 -4.62 -4.43 28.22
CA LEU A 512 -5.04 -5.44 29.20
C LEU A 512 -5.54 -6.74 28.57
N ARG A 513 -5.98 -6.70 27.31
CA ARG A 513 -6.38 -7.91 26.57
C ARG A 513 -5.17 -8.78 26.22
N ILE A 514 -4.01 -8.16 25.99
CA ILE A 514 -2.81 -8.80 25.44
C ILE A 514 -1.72 -8.98 26.51
N VAL A 515 -1.75 -8.19 27.60
CA VAL A 515 -0.72 -8.17 28.65
C VAL A 515 -0.37 -9.57 29.15
N GLN A 516 0.94 -9.84 29.20
CA GLN A 516 1.48 -11.07 29.77
C GLN A 516 1.95 -10.79 31.20
N VAL A 517 1.60 -11.71 32.12
CA VAL A 517 2.00 -11.60 33.52
C VAL A 517 3.21 -12.48 33.75
N ASP A 518 4.29 -11.87 34.22
CA ASP A 518 5.46 -12.55 34.77
C ASP A 518 5.64 -12.19 36.25
N ALA A 519 6.61 -12.80 36.92
CA ALA A 519 6.81 -12.60 38.35
C ALA A 519 7.17 -11.14 38.71
N SER A 520 7.82 -10.42 37.79
CA SER A 520 8.24 -9.02 37.95
C SER A 520 7.13 -8.01 37.66
N SER A 521 6.22 -8.30 36.74
CA SER A 521 5.13 -7.39 36.34
C SER A 521 3.92 -7.47 37.25
N LYS A 522 3.82 -8.50 38.09
CA LYS A 522 2.66 -8.77 38.93
C LYS A 522 2.28 -7.62 39.87
N GLU A 523 3.23 -7.05 40.61
CA GLU A 523 2.95 -5.98 41.58
C GLU A 523 2.52 -4.68 40.89
N LYS A 524 3.17 -4.34 39.79
CA LYS A 524 2.83 -3.14 39.02
C LYS A 524 1.47 -3.26 38.37
N LEU A 525 1.18 -4.42 37.77
CA LEU A 525 -0.14 -4.70 37.21
C LEU A 525 -1.22 -4.69 38.30
N ALA A 526 -0.94 -5.24 39.49
CA ALA A 526 -1.86 -5.20 40.62
C ALA A 526 -2.30 -3.78 40.96
N SER A 527 -1.34 -2.87 41.15
CA SER A 527 -1.61 -1.45 41.44
C SER A 527 -2.40 -0.76 40.32
N ALA A 528 -2.07 -1.05 39.06
CA ALA A 528 -2.81 -0.52 37.91
C ALA A 528 -4.27 -1.01 37.88
N LEU A 529 -4.51 -2.30 38.16
CA LEU A 529 -5.84 -2.89 38.17
C LEU A 529 -6.73 -2.32 39.28
N GLU A 530 -6.16 -2.05 40.46
CA GLU A 530 -6.87 -1.38 41.56
C GLU A 530 -7.30 0.03 41.14
N ALA A 531 -6.38 0.87 40.67
CA ALA A 531 -6.67 2.23 40.23
C ALA A 531 -7.72 2.27 39.11
N LEU A 532 -7.62 1.39 38.11
CA LEU A 532 -8.60 1.30 37.03
C LEU A 532 -9.97 0.85 37.51
N SER A 533 -10.03 -0.05 38.49
CA SER A 533 -11.30 -0.49 39.06
C SER A 533 -12.00 0.64 39.81
N GLU A 534 -11.28 1.40 40.64
CA GLU A 534 -11.81 2.55 41.36
C GLU A 534 -12.32 3.64 40.41
N LEU A 535 -11.51 4.00 39.40
CA LEU A 535 -11.87 4.96 38.37
C LEU A 535 -13.14 4.51 37.63
N SER A 536 -13.19 3.25 37.19
CA SER A 536 -14.32 2.73 36.43
C SER A 536 -15.61 2.72 37.25
N ILE A 537 -15.55 2.27 38.52
CA ILE A 537 -16.71 2.26 39.42
C ILE A 537 -17.21 3.68 39.67
N LYS A 538 -16.30 4.63 39.90
CA LYS A 538 -16.65 6.04 40.10
C LYS A 538 -17.39 6.60 38.87
N LEU A 539 -16.81 6.45 37.67
CA LEU A 539 -17.42 6.95 36.43
C LEU A 539 -18.76 6.31 36.13
N MET A 540 -18.89 4.99 36.32
CA MET A 540 -20.18 4.31 36.15
C MET A 540 -21.23 4.77 37.16
N THR A 541 -20.82 5.10 38.39
CA THR A 541 -21.75 5.67 39.38
C THR A 541 -22.22 7.05 38.93
N ASP A 542 -21.29 7.93 38.56
CA ASP A 542 -21.62 9.28 38.09
C ASP A 542 -22.53 9.25 36.85
N MET A 543 -22.31 8.29 35.94
CA MET A 543 -23.16 8.07 34.75
C MET A 543 -24.52 7.45 35.06
N ALA A 544 -24.67 6.74 36.19
CA ALA A 544 -25.95 6.21 36.63
C ALA A 544 -26.83 7.30 37.27
N GLU A 545 -26.20 8.33 37.83
CA GLU A 545 -26.85 9.51 38.41
C GLU A 545 -27.16 10.59 37.35
N LYS A 546 -26.30 10.71 36.33
CA LYS A 546 -26.44 11.63 35.19
C LYS A 546 -26.94 10.89 33.94
N GLU A 547 -26.90 11.57 32.79
CA GLU A 547 -27.19 10.94 31.51
C GLU A 547 -25.99 10.08 31.04
N PRO A 548 -26.18 8.78 30.76
CA PRO A 548 -25.08 7.91 30.35
C PRO A 548 -24.66 8.20 28.90
N LYS A 549 -23.36 8.14 28.62
CA LYS A 549 -22.82 8.15 27.25
C LYS A 549 -22.56 6.71 26.79
N GLN A 550 -23.13 6.30 25.65
CA GLN A 550 -23.13 4.90 25.23
C GLN A 550 -21.71 4.34 25.02
N HIS A 551 -20.87 5.01 24.23
CA HIS A 551 -19.51 4.56 23.92
C HIS A 551 -18.66 4.43 25.19
N LEU A 552 -18.61 5.48 26.01
CA LEU A 552 -17.88 5.43 27.28
C LEU A 552 -18.34 4.28 28.20
N LEU A 553 -19.64 3.99 28.23
CA LEU A 553 -20.18 2.90 29.03
C LEU A 553 -19.73 1.51 28.53
N VAL A 554 -19.66 1.32 27.22
CA VAL A 554 -19.20 0.06 26.62
C VAL A 554 -17.74 -0.21 26.99
N GLU A 555 -16.91 0.82 26.89
CA GLU A 555 -15.47 0.76 27.16
C GLU A 555 -15.19 0.50 28.64
N LEU A 556 -15.94 1.17 29.54
CA LEU A 556 -15.88 0.91 30.98
C LEU A 556 -16.31 -0.52 31.34
N CYS A 557 -17.32 -1.05 30.64
CA CYS A 557 -17.72 -2.44 30.87
C CYS A 557 -16.64 -3.43 30.44
N ASP A 558 -16.03 -3.23 29.27
CA ASP A 558 -14.93 -4.06 28.79
C ASP A 558 -13.72 -3.99 29.71
N LEU A 559 -13.39 -2.77 30.16
CA LEU A 559 -12.30 -2.53 31.09
C LEU A 559 -12.51 -3.30 32.40
N LEU A 560 -13.68 -3.18 33.03
CA LEU A 560 -13.99 -3.92 34.26
C LEU A 560 -13.97 -5.44 34.08
N LEU A 561 -14.51 -5.96 32.97
CA LEU A 561 -14.46 -7.39 32.67
C LEU A 561 -13.02 -7.89 32.50
N LEU A 562 -12.17 -7.11 31.83
CA LEU A 562 -10.74 -7.42 31.69
C LEU A 562 -10.01 -7.31 33.02
N VAL A 563 -10.30 -6.28 33.84
CA VAL A 563 -9.73 -6.13 35.18
C VAL A 563 -10.04 -7.36 36.04
N ALA A 564 -11.31 -7.80 36.08
CA ALA A 564 -11.70 -9.01 36.81
C ALA A 564 -10.95 -10.27 36.34
N LYS A 565 -10.81 -10.42 35.01
CA LYS A 565 -10.05 -11.52 34.42
C LYS A 565 -8.57 -11.47 34.83
N GLN A 566 -7.94 -10.30 34.73
CA GLN A 566 -6.52 -10.15 35.06
C GLN A 566 -6.24 -10.26 36.56
N CYS A 567 -7.11 -9.74 37.44
CA CYS A 567 -7.05 -9.98 38.88
C CYS A 567 -7.06 -11.49 39.20
N THR A 568 -7.93 -12.24 38.51
CA THR A 568 -7.98 -13.71 38.67
C THR A 568 -6.68 -14.37 38.20
N ASN A 569 -6.12 -13.94 37.06
CA ASN A 569 -4.86 -14.49 36.53
C ASN A 569 -3.68 -14.27 37.48
N ILE A 570 -3.64 -13.14 38.19
CA ILE A 570 -2.56 -12.81 39.13
C ILE A 570 -2.86 -13.26 40.57
N GLY A 571 -4.04 -13.81 40.84
CA GLY A 571 -4.45 -14.28 42.16
C GLY A 571 -4.79 -13.16 43.15
N MET A 572 -5.22 -12.00 42.65
CA MET A 572 -5.81 -10.93 43.45
C MET A 572 -7.31 -11.13 43.63
N GLU A 573 -7.86 -10.57 44.70
CA GLU A 573 -9.29 -10.47 44.87
C GLU A 573 -9.89 -9.56 43.79
N CYS A 574 -10.96 -10.03 43.15
CA CYS A 574 -11.60 -9.29 42.07
C CYS A 574 -12.34 -8.06 42.64
N PRO A 575 -12.00 -6.81 42.26
CA PRO A 575 -12.55 -5.58 42.86
C PRO A 575 -14.05 -5.38 42.58
N ILE A 576 -14.61 -6.13 41.64
CA ILE A 576 -16.04 -6.14 41.29
C ILE A 576 -16.84 -7.00 42.28
N ARG A 577 -16.21 -7.99 42.92
CA ARG A 577 -16.91 -9.00 43.72
C ARG A 577 -17.52 -8.37 44.96
N GLY A 578 -18.81 -8.59 45.19
CA GLY A 578 -19.51 -8.06 46.37
C GLY A 578 -19.62 -6.52 46.44
N ASN A 579 -19.32 -5.80 45.36
CA ASN A 579 -19.40 -4.34 45.34
C ASN A 579 -20.85 -3.87 45.18
N SER A 580 -21.51 -3.59 46.31
CA SER A 580 -22.93 -3.21 46.36
C SER A 580 -23.22 -1.87 45.65
N ARG A 581 -22.27 -0.93 45.68
CA ARG A 581 -22.41 0.37 44.98
C ARG A 581 -22.42 0.16 43.46
N LEU A 582 -21.47 -0.62 42.96
CA LEU A 582 -21.41 -0.98 41.54
C LEU A 582 -22.67 -1.75 41.11
N GLU A 583 -23.18 -2.65 41.94
CA GLU A 583 -24.42 -3.41 41.66
C GLU A 583 -25.62 -2.48 41.45
N GLN A 584 -25.79 -1.48 42.32
CA GLN A 584 -26.85 -0.48 42.20
C GLN A 584 -26.70 0.34 40.91
N SER A 585 -25.49 0.83 40.62
CA SER A 585 -25.21 1.60 39.40
C SER A 585 -25.47 0.79 38.13
N LEU A 586 -24.99 -0.46 38.06
CA LEU A 586 -25.22 -1.36 36.93
C LEU A 586 -26.70 -1.68 36.71
N THR A 587 -27.45 -1.86 37.80
CA THR A 587 -28.89 -2.12 37.74
C THR A 587 -29.66 -0.91 37.22
N SER A 588 -29.30 0.30 37.69
CA SER A 588 -29.84 1.56 37.15
C SER A 588 -29.53 1.70 35.65
N LEU A 589 -28.26 1.56 35.28
CA LEU A 589 -27.79 1.67 33.89
C LEU A 589 -28.44 0.65 32.97
N ARG A 590 -28.65 -0.60 33.42
CA ARG A 590 -29.31 -1.66 32.65
C ARG A 590 -30.78 -1.35 32.32
N ASN A 591 -31.45 -0.57 33.16
CA ASN A 591 -32.86 -0.22 32.99
C ASN A 591 -33.06 1.01 32.07
N THR A 592 -31.99 1.70 31.68
CA THR A 592 -32.07 2.82 30.72
C THR A 592 -32.43 2.34 29.30
N LYS A 593 -33.02 3.23 28.49
CA LYS A 593 -33.43 2.91 27.11
C LYS A 593 -32.25 2.50 26.22
N MET A 594 -31.07 3.11 26.42
CA MET A 594 -29.87 2.86 25.61
C MET A 594 -29.25 1.47 25.85
N SER A 595 -29.35 0.96 27.08
CA SER A 595 -28.87 -0.38 27.46
C SER A 595 -29.68 -1.55 26.90
N LYS A 596 -30.70 -1.27 26.08
CA LYS A 596 -31.49 -2.31 25.37
C LYS A 596 -30.79 -2.87 24.14
N ARG A 597 -29.76 -2.19 23.61
CA ARG A 597 -28.92 -2.71 22.52
C ARG A 597 -28.24 -4.01 22.99
N LYS A 598 -28.24 -5.04 22.13
CA LYS A 598 -27.73 -6.40 22.44
C LYS A 598 -26.34 -6.42 23.09
N PRO A 599 -25.29 -5.74 22.55
CA PRO A 599 -23.93 -5.88 23.08
C PRO A 599 -23.80 -5.33 24.51
N LEU A 600 -24.33 -4.14 24.76
CA LEU A 600 -24.26 -3.49 26.07
C LEU A 600 -25.07 -4.25 27.13
N LYS A 601 -26.26 -4.77 26.76
CA LYS A 601 -27.07 -5.61 27.65
C LYS A 601 -26.33 -6.87 28.11
N VAL A 602 -25.58 -7.51 27.21
CA VAL A 602 -24.78 -8.71 27.51
C VAL A 602 -23.63 -8.37 28.45
N LYS A 603 -22.90 -7.28 28.20
CA LYS A 603 -21.77 -6.81 29.03
C LYS A 603 -22.22 -6.44 30.44
N LEU A 604 -23.27 -5.63 30.58
CA LEU A 604 -23.85 -5.28 31.89
C LEU A 604 -24.35 -6.52 32.65
N GLY A 605 -24.98 -7.46 31.94
CA GLY A 605 -25.39 -8.74 32.52
C GLY A 605 -24.22 -9.60 33.00
N ALA A 606 -23.10 -9.60 32.27
CA ALA A 606 -21.88 -10.31 32.66
C ALA A 606 -21.26 -9.72 33.94
N LEU A 607 -21.19 -8.38 34.03
CA LEU A 607 -20.71 -7.69 35.23
C LEU A 607 -21.59 -7.98 36.45
N LEU A 608 -22.92 -7.87 36.31
CA LEU A 608 -23.86 -8.20 37.39
C LEU A 608 -23.69 -9.65 37.86
N ARG A 609 -23.51 -10.62 36.95
CA ARG A 609 -23.20 -12.00 37.35
C ARG A 609 -21.86 -12.09 38.09
N GLY A 610 -20.83 -11.38 37.62
CA GLY A 610 -19.51 -11.32 38.25
C GLY A 610 -19.57 -10.89 39.72
N ILE A 611 -20.37 -9.87 40.04
CA ILE A 611 -20.59 -9.37 41.42
C ILE A 611 -21.08 -10.50 42.35
N HIS A 612 -22.02 -11.32 41.86
CA HIS A 612 -22.73 -12.34 42.64
C HIS A 612 -21.99 -13.69 42.72
N THR A 613 -20.86 -13.87 42.02
CA THR A 613 -20.13 -15.14 42.11
C THR A 613 -19.46 -15.26 43.48
N SER A 614 -19.96 -16.10 44.39
CA SER A 614 -19.35 -16.40 45.70
C SER A 614 -18.07 -17.22 45.57
N SER A 615 -17.07 -17.02 46.46
CA SER A 615 -15.86 -17.85 46.48
C SER A 615 -16.23 -19.29 46.87
N VAL A 616 -15.95 -20.23 45.99
CA VAL A 616 -15.80 -21.64 46.39
C VAL A 616 -14.47 -22.11 45.84
N THR A 617 -13.46 -22.10 46.71
CA THR A 617 -12.37 -23.06 46.61
C THR A 617 -12.93 -24.43 46.96
N THR A 618 -12.91 -25.37 46.02
CA THR A 618 -12.40 -26.73 46.22
C THR A 618 -12.50 -27.59 44.96
N SER A 619 -11.37 -28.23 44.67
CA SER A 619 -11.18 -29.40 43.81
C SER A 619 -11.29 -29.20 42.30
N ALA A 620 -10.12 -29.20 41.67
CA ALA A 620 -9.93 -29.91 40.42
C ALA A 620 -10.62 -31.28 40.52
N LYS A 621 -11.65 -31.51 39.68
CA LYS A 621 -12.05 -32.86 39.31
C LYS A 621 -11.49 -33.15 37.92
N PRO A 622 -10.88 -34.34 37.74
CA PRO A 622 -10.10 -34.64 36.56
C PRO A 622 -11.01 -34.85 35.36
N ALA A 623 -10.55 -34.40 34.20
CA ALA A 623 -10.96 -34.99 32.94
C ALA A 623 -10.63 -36.50 33.01
N LYS A 624 -11.66 -37.35 33.14
CA LYS A 624 -11.55 -38.78 32.83
C LYS A 624 -12.51 -39.14 31.70
N SER A 625 -11.92 -39.06 30.51
CA SER A 625 -12.03 -40.04 29.43
C SER A 625 -12.55 -41.41 29.87
N LYS A 626 -13.52 -41.93 29.11
CA LYS A 626 -13.53 -43.34 28.71
C LYS A 626 -13.53 -43.46 27.18
N ARG A 627 -12.30 -43.47 26.66
CA ARG A 627 -11.81 -44.25 25.51
C ARG A 627 -12.67 -45.46 25.11
N LYS A 628 -12.78 -45.69 23.81
CA LYS A 628 -12.17 -46.89 23.22
C LYS A 628 -11.73 -46.66 21.77
N SER A 629 -10.43 -46.84 21.58
CA SER A 629 -9.72 -47.01 20.32
C SER A 629 -10.02 -48.38 19.70
N ASN A 630 -10.06 -48.42 18.37
CA ASN A 630 -9.57 -49.44 17.43
C ASN A 630 -10.12 -48.97 16.07
N GLY A 631 -9.38 -48.76 14.99
CA GLY A 631 -8.08 -49.25 14.54
C GLY A 631 -8.24 -49.48 13.03
N LEU A 632 -7.42 -48.80 12.24
CA LEU A 632 -6.98 -49.13 10.87
C LEU A 632 -8.01 -49.46 9.76
N ASN A 633 -7.87 -48.72 8.66
CA ASN A 633 -8.03 -49.08 7.24
C ASN A 633 -9.34 -49.71 6.72
N GLY A 634 -9.86 -49.10 5.66
CA GLY A 634 -10.50 -49.86 4.58
C GLY A 634 -11.72 -49.21 3.95
N ASP A 635 -11.47 -48.45 2.87
CA ASP A 635 -12.19 -48.52 1.59
C ASP A 635 -13.66 -48.04 1.46
N ALA A 636 -13.98 -47.63 0.23
CA ALA A 636 -15.28 -47.45 -0.42
C ALA A 636 -16.05 -46.11 -0.30
N THR A 637 -15.76 -45.23 -1.27
CA THR A 637 -16.66 -44.47 -2.18
C THR A 637 -17.94 -43.75 -1.67
N PRO A 638 -18.23 -42.52 -2.16
CA PRO A 638 -19.43 -41.78 -1.80
C PRO A 638 -20.65 -42.19 -2.66
N LYS A 639 -21.79 -42.50 -2.02
CA LYS A 639 -23.09 -42.62 -2.71
C LYS A 639 -24.00 -41.44 -2.37
N LYS A 640 -24.34 -40.72 -3.44
CA LYS A 640 -25.44 -39.76 -3.61
C LYS A 640 -26.72 -40.21 -2.92
N HIS A 641 -27.42 -39.30 -2.26
CA HIS A 641 -28.87 -39.40 -2.11
C HIS A 641 -29.56 -38.15 -2.64
N ALA A 642 -30.38 -38.41 -3.67
CA ALA A 642 -31.21 -37.49 -4.38
C ALA A 642 -32.53 -37.21 -3.64
N ARG A 643 -33.09 -36.04 -3.97
CA ARG A 643 -34.47 -35.56 -3.79
C ARG A 643 -35.56 -36.65 -3.82
N LYS A 644 -36.57 -36.44 -2.97
CA LYS A 644 -38.03 -36.58 -3.15
C LYS A 644 -38.64 -35.77 -1.99
N SER A 645 -39.66 -34.92 -2.11
CA SER A 645 -40.75 -34.72 -3.06
C SER A 645 -41.04 -33.23 -3.21
#